data_AF-A0A351XSV8-F1
#
_entry.id   AF-A0A351XSV8-F1
#
_cell.length_a   1.000
_cell.length_b   1.000
_cell.length_c   1.000
_cell.angle_alpha   90.00
_cell.angle_beta   90.00
_cell.angle_gamma   90.00
#
_symmetry.space_group_name_H-M   'P 1'
#
loop_
_entity.id
_entity.type
_entity.pdbx_description
1 polymer ?
#
loop_
_entity_poly.entity_id
_entity_poly.type
_entity_poly.pdbx_seq_one_letter_code
_entity_poly.pdbx_strand_id
1 'polypeptide(L)'
;MRNFFKMRTKISLFSFTLVLTLFATILLLPGCEVDYYDPEANPGTGNSLFGDSVTIPAGFDWSTMTAENITVKVDDRYNGKYYYQIEIFDANPIVFREARLLAKGVAKQGQNWITKLDFFSHLETIYIRQISPAGQGVVKVLNTSAKNLYVDFSPRTATSIQTSSIQTRATAVSQLDNITRTRASDGPSTNYNTPAIDNITVFELSGTQDVTPNLWSPHTYVIPAGKIFKGSFNFNWTNSFLYIEGTWENTSTNIALNGWTVIVQDGGKFISNKQGGFLLNPNNNQGGQLIIAAGGEFGHEGSPMVISQNSDLSKIINSGTLGTSGLSDIRYLYNYGNINLSGKMNTYNSSSIVNEGNFIIDNGAGDNNALSLQGNFRNEGTVRISGTMNTPSNTFTLTNTGFFEVYNLGFSSGTGAQGTINNDGQFIITNSASFELTFNVASGALLEVKDLTMRNSAINIADNAMLNVTGQLTISKSGSSKIITGPDAGNALAKIHVVSIANNANFELQGELEVECSNYQVLPDSGTSEKGNTTGEEVRFVMVGESTVIIPPSDYNKGGNNNTPSTPPTSPVFPIIYEGSTVTYLFEDGWPYLGDFDMNDLVMDLTPTYSTDANNKVTQLRLDIVLRAIGATKRLGVGLQLDGVSPAIITNVSRSNNAGSNGSIFSVATNGLEKGQTYAVIPLFDIAHEALGQFSSVMTNTIKGSPNSVSSLSVPFIIIFNTPIDKASVGLEKFNVFLINGGYQAKRHEVHMSGFQATDKADHSKFGFADDNSNVRPYTSKGNMIWGLAIPGSAKYPAEWTSIKDAYPEFESWATSSGTTNLEWYKYSNEDAIYE
;
A
#
# COMPACT_ATOMS: atom_id res chain seq x y z
N MET A 1 -47.48 -49.04 73.49
CA MET A 1 -47.38 -50.47 73.07
C MET A 1 -45.91 -50.76 72.81
N ARG A 2 -45.42 -51.98 73.09
CA ARG A 2 -44.21 -52.15 73.93
C ARG A 2 -43.28 -53.28 73.47
N ASN A 3 -42.03 -53.23 73.96
CA ASN A 3 -40.96 -54.27 73.94
C ASN A 3 -40.08 -54.22 72.66
N PHE A 4 -38.76 -53.94 72.69
CA PHE A 4 -37.72 -53.88 73.75
C PHE A 4 -37.24 -55.25 74.28
N PHE A 5 -35.91 -55.49 74.23
CA PHE A 5 -35.18 -56.71 74.65
C PHE A 5 -35.55 -57.99 73.86
N LYS A 6 -34.70 -59.01 73.62
CA LYS A 6 -33.51 -59.60 74.29
C LYS A 6 -32.73 -60.42 73.20
N MET A 7 -31.56 -61.05 73.36
CA MET A 7 -30.66 -61.34 74.49
C MET A 7 -29.18 -61.50 73.98
N ARG A 8 -28.24 -61.71 74.90
CA ARG A 8 -26.82 -62.11 74.71
C ARG A 8 -26.66 -63.61 74.39
N THR A 9 -25.56 -64.02 73.73
CA THR A 9 -24.53 -64.94 74.34
C THR A 9 -23.20 -65.07 73.57
N LYS A 10 -22.09 -64.81 74.29
CA LYS A 10 -20.77 -65.51 74.30
C LYS A 10 -20.28 -66.18 73.00
N ILE A 11 -19.23 -65.69 72.35
CA ILE A 11 -17.78 -65.85 72.71
C ILE A 11 -17.36 -67.31 72.89
N SER A 12 -16.54 -67.80 71.97
CA SER A 12 -15.56 -68.87 72.18
C SER A 12 -14.20 -68.39 71.67
N LEU A 13 -13.16 -68.51 72.51
CA LEU A 13 -11.79 -68.15 72.16
C LEU A 13 -11.21 -69.19 71.18
N PHE A 14 -10.81 -68.76 69.99
CA PHE A 14 -9.66 -69.32 69.27
C PHE A 14 -9.10 -68.25 68.31
N SER A 15 -7.77 -68.24 68.13
CA SER A 15 -7.02 -67.30 67.25
C SER A 15 -6.81 -65.86 67.79
N PHE A 16 -6.11 -65.72 68.93
CA PHE A 16 -5.51 -64.43 69.35
C PHE A 16 -4.01 -64.32 68.97
N THR A 17 -3.56 -65.11 68.00
CA THR A 17 -2.13 -65.28 67.62
C THR A 17 -1.85 -64.99 66.14
N LEU A 18 -2.70 -64.18 65.49
CA LEU A 18 -2.54 -63.80 64.07
C LEU A 18 -2.61 -62.28 63.81
N VAL A 19 -2.75 -61.45 64.86
CA VAL A 19 -2.96 -60.00 64.72
C VAL A 19 -1.75 -59.16 65.15
N LEU A 20 -0.80 -59.72 65.93
CA LEU A 20 0.41 -59.00 66.35
C LEU A 20 1.61 -59.13 65.40
N THR A 21 1.60 -60.09 64.46
CA THR A 21 2.66 -60.25 63.45
C THR A 21 2.44 -59.41 62.19
N LEU A 22 1.28 -58.77 62.03
CA LEU A 22 0.96 -57.93 60.86
C LEU A 22 1.28 -56.43 61.06
N PHE A 23 1.62 -56.01 62.29
CA PHE A 23 1.87 -54.60 62.65
C PHE A 23 3.36 -54.26 62.86
N ALA A 24 4.27 -55.22 62.70
CA ALA A 24 5.70 -55.05 62.98
C ALA A 24 6.59 -54.90 61.72
N THR A 25 6.00 -54.83 60.52
CA THR A 25 6.73 -54.81 59.22
C THR A 25 6.33 -53.65 58.30
N ILE A 26 5.68 -52.60 58.82
CA ILE A 26 5.27 -51.39 58.06
C ILE A 26 6.16 -50.18 58.42
N LEU A 27 7.39 -50.44 58.88
CA LEU A 27 8.44 -49.43 59.07
C LEU A 27 9.71 -49.96 58.40
N LEU A 28 10.32 -49.14 57.53
CA LEU A 28 11.46 -49.43 56.64
C LEU A 28 11.10 -50.14 55.31
N LEU A 29 10.34 -49.45 54.46
CA LEU A 29 10.56 -49.47 53.02
C LEU A 29 10.75 -48.02 52.54
N PRO A 30 11.79 -47.70 51.74
CA PRO A 30 11.82 -46.42 51.04
C PRO A 30 10.68 -46.42 50.03
N GLY A 31 9.88 -45.35 50.01
CA GLY A 31 8.85 -45.16 49.01
C GLY A 31 9.50 -44.85 47.66
N CYS A 32 9.84 -45.88 46.90
CA CYS A 32 9.98 -45.71 45.45
C CYS A 32 8.59 -45.37 44.91
N GLU A 33 8.40 -44.14 44.42
CA GLU A 33 7.52 -43.96 43.27
C GLU A 33 8.07 -44.87 42.18
N VAL A 34 7.34 -45.95 41.88
CA VAL A 34 7.61 -46.73 40.67
C VAL A 34 7.12 -45.89 39.53
N ASP A 35 8.05 -45.35 38.75
CA ASP A 35 7.73 -44.79 37.44
C ASP A 35 7.22 -45.95 36.58
N TYR A 36 5.90 -46.01 36.38
CA TYR A 36 5.25 -47.10 35.66
C TYR A 36 5.55 -47.08 34.15
N TYR A 37 6.26 -46.05 33.67
CA TYR A 37 6.70 -45.89 32.29
C TYR A 37 8.20 -45.62 32.22
N ASP A 38 9.00 -46.63 32.57
CA ASP A 38 10.43 -46.66 32.24
C ASP A 38 10.61 -46.62 30.71
N PRO A 39 11.21 -45.55 30.14
CA PRO A 39 11.42 -45.45 28.69
C PRO A 39 12.43 -46.48 28.16
N GLU A 40 13.23 -47.13 29.01
CA GLU A 40 14.11 -48.24 28.59
C GLU A 40 13.33 -49.54 28.33
N ALA A 41 12.10 -49.67 28.87
CA ALA A 41 11.30 -50.90 28.77
C ALA A 41 10.47 -51.01 27.48
N ASN A 42 10.22 -49.90 26.78
CA ASN A 42 9.40 -49.89 25.56
C ASN A 42 9.83 -48.75 24.61
N PRO A 43 11.01 -48.86 23.97
CA PRO A 43 11.45 -47.87 22.98
C PRO A 43 10.47 -47.84 21.81
N GLY A 44 9.93 -46.66 21.51
CA GLY A 44 9.02 -46.46 20.38
C GLY A 44 9.68 -46.90 19.07
N THR A 45 8.89 -47.45 18.14
CA THR A 45 9.36 -47.79 16.79
C THR A 45 9.44 -46.55 15.89
N GLY A 46 9.86 -45.42 16.44
CA GLY A 46 9.75 -44.09 15.84
C GLY A 46 10.59 -43.99 14.57
N ASN A 47 9.92 -44.12 13.42
CA ASN A 47 10.54 -43.80 12.14
C ASN A 47 10.77 -42.29 12.06
N SER A 48 11.73 -41.86 11.23
CA SER A 48 11.85 -40.45 10.83
C SER A 48 10.48 -39.90 10.37
N LEU A 49 10.14 -38.67 10.78
CA LEU A 49 8.91 -37.95 10.40
C LEU A 49 8.60 -38.06 8.90
N PHE A 50 9.61 -37.85 8.05
CA PHE A 50 9.49 -37.94 6.58
C PHE A 50 10.00 -39.29 6.01
N GLY A 51 10.19 -40.29 6.87
CA GLY A 51 10.84 -41.56 6.53
C GLY A 51 12.36 -41.43 6.36
N ASP A 52 13.03 -42.58 6.20
CA ASP A 52 14.50 -42.66 6.16
C ASP A 52 15.11 -42.14 4.84
N SER A 53 14.29 -41.95 3.81
CA SER A 53 14.71 -41.45 2.49
C SER A 53 14.79 -39.92 2.38
N VAL A 54 14.25 -39.19 3.36
CA VAL A 54 14.20 -37.72 3.34
C VAL A 54 15.12 -37.18 4.44
N THR A 55 16.08 -36.34 4.05
CA THR A 55 17.04 -35.72 4.97
C THR A 55 16.72 -34.24 5.13
N ILE A 56 16.51 -33.79 6.37
CA ILE A 56 16.33 -32.37 6.65
C ILE A 56 17.70 -31.67 6.68
N PRO A 57 17.88 -30.53 5.98
CA PRO A 57 19.14 -29.81 5.96
C PRO A 57 19.63 -29.45 7.37
N ALA A 58 20.89 -29.77 7.69
CA ALA A 58 21.42 -29.66 9.06
C ALA A 58 21.39 -28.24 9.66
N GLY A 59 21.37 -27.21 8.80
CA GLY A 59 21.28 -25.80 9.20
C GLY A 59 19.84 -25.26 9.35
N PHE A 60 18.81 -26.05 9.03
CA PHE A 60 17.41 -25.60 9.16
C PHE A 60 17.01 -25.50 10.63
N ASP A 61 16.52 -24.34 11.07
CA ASP A 61 16.25 -24.02 12.47
C ASP A 61 14.83 -24.40 12.95
N TRP A 62 13.94 -24.79 12.03
CA TRP A 62 12.51 -25.05 12.26
C TRP A 62 11.69 -23.84 12.74
N SER A 63 12.20 -22.61 12.59
CA SER A 63 11.47 -21.41 13.01
C SER A 63 10.43 -20.97 11.97
N THR A 64 9.19 -20.75 12.42
CA THR A 64 8.14 -20.06 11.64
C THR A 64 8.13 -18.54 11.89
N MET A 65 9.05 -18.06 12.73
CA MET A 65 9.13 -16.66 13.16
C MET A 65 10.50 -16.07 12.86
N THR A 66 10.53 -14.75 12.68
CA THR A 66 11.74 -13.96 12.45
C THR A 66 11.72 -12.78 13.43
N ALA A 67 12.90 -12.40 13.92
CA ALA A 67 13.03 -11.34 14.90
C ALA A 67 14.18 -10.39 14.54
N GLU A 68 13.84 -9.25 13.95
CA GLU A 68 14.80 -8.23 13.47
C GLU A 68 14.75 -6.97 14.33
N ASN A 69 15.86 -6.23 14.37
CA ASN A 69 15.88 -4.90 14.98
C ASN A 69 15.17 -3.91 14.05
N ILE A 70 14.32 -3.04 14.59
CA ILE A 70 13.76 -1.90 13.88
C ILE A 70 14.05 -0.58 14.62
N THR A 71 14.40 0.45 13.86
CA THR A 71 14.53 1.83 14.32
C THR A 71 13.51 2.71 13.61
N VAL A 72 12.67 3.40 14.39
CA VAL A 72 11.69 4.38 13.89
C VAL A 72 12.06 5.78 14.33
N LYS A 73 12.26 6.67 13.35
CA LYS A 73 12.42 8.12 13.54
C LYS A 73 11.18 8.86 13.06
N VAL A 74 10.72 9.81 13.87
CA VAL A 74 9.46 10.54 13.66
C VAL A 74 9.62 11.90 13.03
N ASP A 75 8.60 12.33 12.29
CA ASP A 75 8.41 13.72 11.86
C ASP A 75 7.91 14.58 13.03
N ASP A 76 8.85 14.95 13.92
CA ASP A 76 8.57 15.74 15.12
C ASP A 76 8.43 17.24 14.78
N ARG A 77 7.18 17.69 14.74
CA ARG A 77 6.77 19.08 14.49
C ARG A 77 6.58 19.88 15.78
N TYR A 78 6.96 19.31 16.93
CA TYR A 78 6.79 19.89 18.27
C TYR A 78 8.11 20.00 19.04
N ASN A 79 9.25 19.87 18.35
CA ASN A 79 10.60 20.00 18.89
C ASN A 79 10.88 19.10 20.12
N GLY A 80 10.44 17.84 20.10
CA GLY A 80 10.68 16.90 21.19
C GLY A 80 9.82 17.11 22.45
N LYS A 81 8.84 18.02 22.39
CA LYS A 81 7.97 18.35 23.54
C LYS A 81 6.98 17.24 23.90
N TYR A 82 6.54 16.47 22.92
CA TYR A 82 5.52 15.42 23.06
C TYR A 82 6.02 14.11 22.47
N TYR A 83 5.50 12.99 22.97
CA TYR A 83 5.72 11.69 22.34
C TYR A 83 4.72 11.47 21.20
N TYR A 84 5.23 10.98 20.08
CA TYR A 84 4.47 10.37 19.00
C TYR A 84 4.26 8.90 19.34
N GLN A 85 3.08 8.36 19.06
CA GLN A 85 2.81 6.93 19.19
C GLN A 85 3.15 6.22 17.88
N ILE A 86 3.86 5.09 17.97
CA ILE A 86 4.22 4.26 16.82
C ILE A 86 3.56 2.90 16.96
N GLU A 87 3.03 2.40 15.86
CA GLU A 87 2.41 1.08 15.73
C GLU A 87 2.95 0.39 14.47
N ILE A 88 3.13 -0.92 14.51
CA ILE A 88 3.61 -1.73 13.39
C ILE A 88 2.59 -2.82 13.11
N PHE A 89 2.21 -3.01 11.85
CA PHE A 89 1.18 -3.95 11.40
C PHE A 89 1.69 -4.89 10.30
N ASP A 90 1.04 -6.04 10.15
CA ASP A 90 1.26 -6.99 9.04
C ASP A 90 0.63 -6.55 7.71
N ALA A 91 -0.49 -5.82 7.76
CA ALA A 91 -1.18 -5.24 6.62
C ALA A 91 -1.42 -3.73 6.79
N ASN A 92 -1.75 -3.01 5.71
CA ASN A 92 -1.99 -1.56 5.79
C ASN A 92 -3.23 -1.26 6.65
N PRO A 93 -3.10 -0.62 7.83
CA PRO A 93 -4.21 -0.44 8.79
C PRO A 93 -5.22 0.63 8.37
N ILE A 94 -4.95 1.39 7.29
CA ILE A 94 -5.95 2.29 6.67
C ILE A 94 -6.91 1.50 5.78
N VAL A 95 -6.43 0.41 5.18
CA VAL A 95 -7.15 -0.41 4.19
C VAL A 95 -7.82 -1.60 4.86
N PHE A 96 -7.06 -2.32 5.68
CA PHE A 96 -7.47 -3.56 6.33
C PHE A 96 -7.78 -3.30 7.80
N ARG A 97 -9.06 -3.36 8.17
CA ARG A 97 -9.50 -3.20 9.57
C ARG A 97 -9.01 -4.32 10.49
N GLU A 98 -8.79 -5.50 9.92
CA GLU A 98 -8.26 -6.69 10.59
C GLU A 98 -6.71 -6.74 10.56
N ALA A 99 -6.03 -5.66 10.13
CA ALA A 99 -4.58 -5.58 10.18
C ALA A 99 -4.08 -5.77 11.62
N ARG A 100 -3.21 -6.77 11.83
CA ARG A 100 -2.75 -7.18 13.14
C ARG A 100 -1.67 -6.24 13.64
N LEU A 101 -1.82 -5.75 14.86
CA LEU A 101 -0.75 -5.03 15.55
C LEU A 101 0.35 -6.02 15.96
N LEU A 102 1.58 -5.79 15.48
CA LEU A 102 2.78 -6.57 15.78
C LEU A 102 3.58 -5.96 16.94
N ALA A 103 3.69 -4.62 16.96
CA ALA A 103 4.38 -3.89 18.02
C ALA A 103 3.86 -2.47 18.18
N LYS A 104 4.03 -1.90 19.39
CA LYS A 104 3.67 -0.52 19.72
C LYS A 104 4.68 0.12 20.65
N GLY A 105 4.94 1.42 20.46
CA GLY A 105 5.89 2.19 21.27
C GLY A 105 5.73 3.70 21.07
N VAL A 106 6.73 4.46 21.53
CA VAL A 106 6.78 5.92 21.41
C VAL A 106 8.14 6.43 20.97
N ALA A 107 8.12 7.52 20.20
CA ALA A 107 9.31 8.23 19.74
C ALA A 107 9.10 9.75 19.78
N LYS A 108 10.19 10.52 19.72
CA LYS A 108 10.21 11.99 19.60
C LYS A 108 11.60 12.46 19.16
N GLN A 109 11.77 13.75 18.87
CA GLN A 109 13.08 14.31 18.57
C GLN A 109 14.07 14.03 19.73
N GLY A 110 15.24 13.48 19.38
CA GLY A 110 16.26 13.06 20.35
C GLY A 110 16.03 11.68 21.00
N GLN A 111 14.91 11.01 20.70
CA GLN A 111 14.60 9.67 21.19
C GLN A 111 13.82 8.89 20.11
N ASN A 112 14.55 8.28 19.18
CA ASN A 112 14.00 7.30 18.24
C ASN A 112 13.46 6.08 19.02
N TRP A 113 12.45 5.41 18.48
CA TRP A 113 12.06 4.10 19.00
C TRP A 113 12.95 3.03 18.38
N ILE A 114 13.60 2.23 19.22
CA ILE A 114 14.41 1.09 18.81
C ILE A 114 13.82 -0.12 19.54
N THR A 115 13.46 -1.17 18.80
CA THR A 115 12.98 -2.42 19.37
C THR A 115 13.41 -3.60 18.53
N LYS A 116 13.39 -4.80 19.11
CA LYS A 116 13.34 -6.03 18.34
C LYS A 116 11.86 -6.34 18.03
N LEU A 117 11.55 -6.59 16.77
CA LEU A 117 10.22 -6.88 16.25
C LEU A 117 10.11 -8.38 15.97
N ASP A 118 9.16 -9.05 16.62
CA ASP A 118 8.84 -10.45 16.38
C ASP A 118 7.72 -10.55 15.33
N PHE A 119 7.97 -11.19 14.19
CA PHE A 119 7.00 -11.32 13.09
C PHE A 119 7.12 -12.68 12.39
N PHE A 120 6.17 -13.02 11.52
CA PHE A 120 6.15 -14.32 10.84
C PHE A 120 7.01 -14.30 9.57
N SER A 121 7.69 -15.41 9.29
CA SER A 121 8.68 -15.48 8.19
C SER A 121 8.09 -15.31 6.78
N HIS A 122 6.78 -15.44 6.60
CA HIS A 122 6.08 -15.17 5.33
C HIS A 122 5.86 -13.68 5.03
N LEU A 123 6.02 -12.78 6.01
CA LEU A 123 5.74 -11.35 5.81
C LEU A 123 6.90 -10.68 5.07
N GLU A 124 6.74 -10.44 3.76
CA GLU A 124 7.70 -9.69 2.93
C GLU A 124 7.66 -8.16 3.19
N THR A 125 6.56 -7.65 3.74
CA THR A 125 6.39 -6.24 4.10
C THR A 125 5.70 -6.07 5.44
N ILE A 126 5.94 -4.92 6.08
CA ILE A 126 5.24 -4.45 7.29
C ILE A 126 4.83 -2.99 7.12
N TYR A 127 3.83 -2.56 7.88
CA TYR A 127 3.25 -1.22 7.80
C TYR A 127 3.44 -0.48 9.12
N ILE A 128 4.21 0.59 9.11
CA ILE A 128 4.50 1.40 10.30
C ILE A 128 3.57 2.61 10.29
N ARG A 129 2.80 2.81 11.36
CA ARG A 129 1.97 4.00 11.59
C ARG A 129 2.60 4.90 12.63
N GLN A 130 2.88 6.14 12.26
CA GLN A 130 3.14 7.24 13.19
C GLN A 130 1.82 7.95 13.49
N ILE A 131 1.51 8.16 14.78
CA ILE A 131 0.40 9.01 15.22
C ILE A 131 0.97 10.25 15.91
N SER A 132 0.59 11.43 15.43
CA SER A 132 1.04 12.71 15.98
C SER A 132 0.39 13.04 17.32
N PRO A 133 1.01 13.92 18.13
CA PRO A 133 0.39 14.50 19.33
C PRO A 133 -0.99 15.13 19.13
N ALA A 134 -1.36 15.48 17.90
CA ALA A 134 -2.69 16.01 17.55
C ALA A 134 -3.69 14.94 17.05
N GLY A 135 -3.27 13.68 16.97
CA GLY A 135 -4.09 12.53 16.59
C GLY A 135 -4.01 12.09 15.12
N GLN A 136 -3.33 12.83 14.24
CA GLN A 136 -3.20 12.48 12.82
C GLN A 136 -2.30 11.25 12.64
N GLY A 137 -2.77 10.26 11.87
CA GLY A 137 -2.03 9.03 11.58
C GLY A 137 -1.43 9.00 10.17
N VAL A 138 -0.15 8.67 10.06
CA VAL A 138 0.57 8.48 8.78
C VAL A 138 1.14 7.07 8.73
N VAL A 139 0.92 6.35 7.63
CA VAL A 139 1.43 4.99 7.42
C VAL A 139 2.55 5.00 6.36
N LYS A 140 3.64 4.28 6.62
CA LYS A 140 4.66 3.91 5.63
C LYS A 140 4.75 2.39 5.51
N VAL A 141 5.12 1.90 4.33
CA VAL A 141 5.47 0.49 4.11
C VAL A 141 6.99 0.30 4.26
N LEU A 142 7.42 -0.89 4.69
CA LEU A 142 8.82 -1.28 4.77
C LEU A 142 8.97 -2.75 4.38
N ASN A 143 9.97 -3.07 3.56
CA ASN A 143 10.28 -4.45 3.18
C ASN A 143 11.12 -5.14 4.27
N THR A 144 10.83 -6.41 4.57
CA THR A 144 11.44 -7.15 5.68
C THR A 144 12.76 -7.87 5.35
N SER A 145 13.17 -7.90 4.07
CA SER A 145 14.37 -8.63 3.62
C SER A 145 15.70 -8.02 4.11
N ALA A 146 15.68 -6.78 4.60
CA ALA A 146 16.85 -6.08 5.11
C ALA A 146 17.08 -6.34 6.61
N LYS A 147 18.33 -6.60 7.00
CA LYS A 147 18.72 -6.68 8.42
C LYS A 147 18.84 -5.29 9.04
N ASN A 148 18.36 -5.13 10.28
CA ASN A 148 18.25 -3.84 10.97
C ASN A 148 17.39 -2.83 10.19
N LEU A 149 16.08 -3.07 10.22
CA LEU A 149 15.04 -2.25 9.62
C LEU A 149 15.12 -0.79 10.12
N TYR A 150 14.95 0.17 9.20
CA TYR A 150 14.98 1.60 9.52
C TYR A 150 13.86 2.31 8.76
N VAL A 151 13.11 3.17 9.45
CA VAL A 151 12.11 4.04 8.82
C VAL A 151 12.18 5.45 9.41
N ASP A 152 12.17 6.44 8.52
CA ASP A 152 12.12 7.85 8.86
C ASP A 152 10.86 8.47 8.28
N PHE A 153 10.05 9.08 9.14
CA PHE A 153 8.87 9.83 8.74
C PHE A 153 9.19 11.28 8.34
N SER A 154 10.37 11.79 8.73
CA SER A 154 10.78 13.16 8.40
C SER A 154 10.78 13.37 6.89
N PRO A 155 10.12 14.42 6.36
CA PRO A 155 10.19 14.73 4.94
C PRO A 155 11.63 14.98 4.49
N ARG A 156 12.03 14.44 3.34
CA ARG A 156 13.29 14.85 2.70
C ARG A 156 13.20 16.33 2.34
N THR A 157 14.00 17.14 3.03
CA THR A 157 14.20 18.54 2.66
C THR A 157 15.05 18.62 1.40
N ALA A 158 14.68 19.51 0.47
CA ALA A 158 15.48 19.80 -0.70
C ALA A 158 16.76 20.52 -0.23
N THR A 159 17.84 19.77 -0.01
CA THR A 159 19.15 20.34 0.25
C THR A 159 19.53 21.23 -0.93
N SER A 160 19.82 22.49 -0.64
CA SER A 160 20.32 23.41 -1.66
C SER A 160 21.57 22.78 -2.31
N ILE A 161 21.51 22.53 -3.61
CA ILE A 161 22.53 21.85 -4.43
C ILE A 161 22.52 20.31 -4.32
N GLN A 162 21.43 19.68 -4.79
CA GLN A 162 21.52 18.60 -5.79
C GLN A 162 20.24 18.54 -6.63
N THR A 163 20.27 19.12 -7.83
CA THR A 163 19.18 19.03 -8.82
C THR A 163 19.23 17.68 -9.53
N SER A 164 18.64 16.66 -8.92
CA SER A 164 18.41 15.35 -9.53
C SER A 164 17.35 15.41 -10.63
N SER A 165 17.76 15.86 -11.82
CA SER A 165 17.16 15.64 -13.16
C SER A 165 15.67 15.91 -13.44
N ILE A 166 14.78 16.17 -12.47
CA ILE A 166 13.48 16.77 -12.77
C ILE A 166 13.73 18.26 -13.01
N GLN A 167 13.65 18.64 -14.28
CA GLN A 167 14.04 19.96 -14.78
C GLN A 167 13.37 21.07 -13.97
N THR A 168 14.18 21.92 -13.33
CA THR A 168 13.71 23.13 -12.63
C THR A 168 12.85 24.02 -13.53
N ARG A 169 11.97 24.85 -12.93
CA ARG A 169 11.06 25.79 -13.62
C ARG A 169 11.70 26.58 -14.78
N ALA A 170 13.00 26.88 -14.72
CA ALA A 170 13.72 27.56 -15.79
C ALA A 170 14.38 26.62 -16.83
N THR A 171 14.77 25.40 -16.47
CA THR A 171 15.45 24.47 -17.38
C THR A 171 14.53 23.60 -18.23
N ALA A 172 13.31 23.29 -17.74
CA ALA A 172 12.30 22.61 -18.54
C ALA A 172 11.86 23.53 -19.69
N VAL A 173 11.53 24.76 -19.30
CA VAL A 173 11.25 25.87 -20.21
C VAL A 173 12.43 26.07 -21.16
N SER A 174 13.69 26.16 -20.71
CA SER A 174 14.81 26.42 -21.63
C SER A 174 15.16 25.28 -22.60
N GLN A 175 14.95 23.99 -22.23
CA GLN A 175 15.27 22.88 -23.13
C GLN A 175 14.11 22.53 -24.09
N LEU A 176 12.85 22.70 -23.69
CA LEU A 176 11.72 22.68 -24.62
C LEU A 176 11.67 23.95 -25.50
N ASP A 177 11.99 25.12 -24.94
CA ASP A 177 12.20 26.35 -25.72
C ASP A 177 13.27 26.14 -26.78
N ASN A 178 14.41 25.49 -26.48
CA ASN A 178 15.46 25.30 -27.49
C ASN A 178 15.05 24.36 -28.65
N ILE A 179 14.04 23.50 -28.47
CA ILE A 179 13.45 22.72 -29.58
C ILE A 179 12.36 23.52 -30.30
N THR A 180 11.63 24.39 -29.59
CA THR A 180 10.48 25.14 -30.12
C THR A 180 10.86 26.51 -30.73
N ARG A 181 11.99 27.11 -30.32
CA ARG A 181 12.51 28.42 -30.76
C ARG A 181 13.02 28.48 -32.20
N THR A 182 12.90 27.41 -32.97
CA THR A 182 13.24 27.42 -34.40
C THR A 182 12.15 28.09 -35.27
N ARG A 183 11.04 28.57 -34.70
CA ARG A 183 10.06 29.44 -35.37
C ARG A 183 9.61 30.63 -34.51
N ALA A 184 10.37 31.72 -34.60
CA ALA A 184 10.08 33.08 -34.11
C ALA A 184 9.81 33.24 -32.59
N SER A 185 10.67 33.99 -31.90
CA SER A 185 10.51 34.35 -30.48
C SER A 185 9.51 35.48 -30.24
N ASP A 186 9.04 36.12 -31.30
CA ASP A 186 7.95 37.09 -31.27
C ASP A 186 6.74 36.42 -31.95
N GLY A 187 5.58 36.44 -31.29
CA GLY A 187 4.33 35.94 -31.87
C GLY A 187 4.01 36.65 -33.20
N PRO A 188 3.18 36.06 -34.07
CA PRO A 188 2.76 36.73 -35.30
C PRO A 188 2.18 38.12 -34.98
N SER A 189 2.52 39.12 -35.80
CA SER A 189 1.95 40.47 -35.63
C SER A 189 0.44 40.40 -35.49
N THR A 190 -0.11 41.15 -34.54
CA THR A 190 -1.56 41.32 -34.36
C THR A 190 -2.05 42.64 -34.93
N ASN A 191 -1.13 43.52 -35.34
CA ASN A 191 -1.42 44.83 -35.91
C ASN A 191 -1.10 44.83 -37.43
N TYR A 192 -2.10 45.21 -38.23
CA TYR A 192 -2.04 45.28 -39.68
C TYR A 192 -2.70 46.59 -40.12
N ASN A 193 -1.90 47.55 -40.60
CA ASN A 193 -2.44 48.83 -41.07
C ASN A 193 -3.15 48.64 -42.42
N THR A 194 -4.41 49.06 -42.52
CA THR A 194 -5.15 49.07 -43.80
C THR A 194 -4.49 50.04 -44.79
N PRO A 195 -4.14 49.62 -46.02
CA PRO A 195 -3.65 50.52 -47.06
C PRO A 195 -4.72 51.52 -47.52
N ALA A 196 -4.30 52.75 -47.87
CA ALA A 196 -5.20 53.73 -48.45
C ALA A 196 -5.69 53.29 -49.84
N ILE A 197 -6.98 53.48 -50.11
CA ILE A 197 -7.62 53.13 -51.39
C ILE A 197 -7.15 54.10 -52.48
N ASP A 198 -6.52 53.56 -53.53
CA ASP A 198 -5.99 54.31 -54.68
C ASP A 198 -6.73 54.00 -56.00
N ASN A 199 -7.53 52.93 -56.04
CA ASN A 199 -8.17 52.35 -57.24
C ASN A 199 -7.19 51.96 -58.37
N ILE A 200 -5.93 51.68 -58.01
CA ILE A 200 -4.88 51.16 -58.91
C ILE A 200 -4.35 49.84 -58.35
N THR A 201 -3.98 49.82 -57.07
CA THR A 201 -3.45 48.65 -56.35
C THR A 201 -4.32 48.24 -55.16
N VAL A 202 -5.15 49.16 -54.65
CA VAL A 202 -6.05 49.02 -53.51
C VAL A 202 -7.46 49.47 -53.91
N PHE A 203 -8.45 48.57 -53.85
CA PHE A 203 -9.82 48.81 -54.32
C PHE A 203 -10.87 48.75 -53.19
N GLU A 204 -11.89 49.63 -53.27
CA GLU A 204 -13.09 49.53 -52.40
C GLU A 204 -13.96 48.33 -52.79
N LEU A 205 -14.48 47.62 -51.79
CA LEU A 205 -15.61 46.70 -51.91
C LEU A 205 -16.80 47.20 -51.09
N SER A 206 -17.93 47.44 -51.76
CA SER A 206 -19.21 47.78 -51.12
C SER A 206 -20.40 47.44 -52.03
N GLY A 207 -21.60 47.43 -51.48
CA GLY A 207 -22.84 47.09 -52.19
C GLY A 207 -23.05 45.58 -52.38
N THR A 208 -24.03 45.22 -53.20
CA THR A 208 -24.40 43.82 -53.48
C THR A 208 -23.87 43.39 -54.84
N GLN A 209 -22.79 42.60 -54.88
CA GLN A 209 -22.16 42.12 -56.12
C GLN A 209 -21.27 40.89 -55.86
N ASP A 210 -21.10 40.04 -56.87
CA ASP A 210 -20.08 38.98 -56.86
C ASP A 210 -18.78 39.49 -57.49
N VAL A 211 -17.63 39.19 -56.88
CA VAL A 211 -16.32 39.75 -57.26
C VAL A 211 -15.35 38.67 -57.72
N THR A 212 -14.76 38.86 -58.91
CA THR A 212 -13.63 38.06 -59.40
C THR A 212 -12.43 38.99 -59.67
N PRO A 213 -11.36 38.95 -58.86
CA PRO A 213 -10.14 39.74 -59.05
C PRO A 213 -9.36 39.39 -60.32
N ASN A 214 -8.52 40.33 -60.79
CA ASN A 214 -7.64 40.12 -61.93
C ASN A 214 -6.66 38.97 -61.69
N LEU A 215 -6.65 37.98 -62.59
CA LEU A 215 -5.91 36.72 -62.47
C LEU A 215 -4.37 36.84 -62.43
N TRP A 216 -3.79 37.96 -62.89
CA TRP A 216 -2.36 38.02 -63.25
C TRP A 216 -1.48 38.93 -62.39
N SER A 217 -2.04 39.67 -61.43
CA SER A 217 -1.25 40.54 -60.55
C SER A 217 -1.86 40.63 -59.14
N PRO A 218 -1.01 40.75 -58.09
CA PRO A 218 -1.48 40.89 -56.72
C PRO A 218 -2.10 42.27 -56.51
N HIS A 219 -3.21 42.31 -55.77
CA HIS A 219 -3.95 43.53 -55.44
C HIS A 219 -4.47 43.46 -54.01
N THR A 220 -4.83 44.61 -53.46
CA THR A 220 -5.51 44.71 -52.15
C THR A 220 -6.97 45.14 -52.35
N TYR A 221 -7.85 44.57 -51.54
CA TYR A 221 -9.25 44.95 -51.46
C TYR A 221 -9.59 45.37 -50.03
N VAL A 222 -10.43 46.39 -49.88
CA VAL A 222 -10.84 46.94 -48.59
C VAL A 222 -12.35 47.10 -48.57
N ILE A 223 -13.02 46.58 -47.54
CA ILE A 223 -14.40 46.91 -47.19
C ILE A 223 -14.32 47.99 -46.10
N PRO A 224 -14.54 49.29 -46.41
CA PRO A 224 -14.29 50.37 -45.45
C PRO A 224 -15.24 50.36 -44.26
N ALA A 225 -14.81 50.98 -43.15
CA ALA A 225 -15.64 51.16 -41.96
C ALA A 225 -17.05 51.71 -42.29
N GLY A 226 -18.08 51.05 -41.75
CA GLY A 226 -19.49 51.41 -41.97
C GLY A 226 -20.05 51.06 -43.37
N LYS A 227 -19.29 50.41 -44.25
CA LYS A 227 -19.78 49.86 -45.51
C LYS A 227 -20.21 48.40 -45.35
N ILE A 228 -21.12 47.95 -46.22
CA ILE A 228 -21.48 46.54 -46.35
C ILE A 228 -21.15 46.09 -47.76
N PHE A 229 -20.43 44.98 -47.88
CA PHE A 229 -20.24 44.21 -49.12
C PHE A 229 -21.03 42.90 -49.00
N LYS A 230 -21.99 42.68 -49.90
CA LYS A 230 -22.87 41.50 -49.90
C LYS A 230 -22.67 40.69 -51.18
N GLY A 231 -22.03 39.53 -51.09
CA GLY A 231 -21.74 38.70 -52.25
C GLY A 231 -20.57 37.75 -52.06
N SER A 232 -20.24 37.04 -53.13
CA SER A 232 -19.11 36.12 -53.18
C SER A 232 -17.82 36.82 -53.62
N PHE A 233 -16.68 36.29 -53.17
CA PHE A 233 -15.37 36.73 -53.60
C PHE A 233 -14.56 35.51 -54.08
N ASN A 234 -14.13 35.54 -55.34
CA ASN A 234 -13.44 34.43 -56.00
C ASN A 234 -11.92 34.63 -55.93
N PHE A 235 -11.31 34.21 -54.82
CA PHE A 235 -9.86 34.33 -54.60
C PHE A 235 -9.07 33.57 -55.68
N ASN A 236 -8.20 34.27 -56.40
CA ASN A 236 -7.31 33.67 -57.39
C ASN A 236 -5.97 33.22 -56.76
N TRP A 237 -5.02 32.71 -57.54
CA TRP A 237 -3.76 32.14 -57.04
C TRP A 237 -2.63 33.18 -56.79
N THR A 238 -2.97 34.43 -56.46
CA THR A 238 -1.99 35.51 -56.21
C THR A 238 -1.74 35.74 -54.70
N ASN A 239 -0.63 36.38 -54.36
CA ASN A 239 -0.35 36.83 -52.98
C ASN A 239 -1.02 38.19 -52.73
N SER A 240 -2.31 38.16 -52.40
CA SER A 240 -3.18 39.34 -52.31
C SER A 240 -3.88 39.45 -50.95
N PHE A 241 -4.43 40.62 -50.66
CA PHE A 241 -5.03 40.95 -49.35
C PHE A 241 -6.50 41.39 -49.46
N LEU A 242 -7.30 41.01 -48.47
CA LEU A 242 -8.65 41.54 -48.25
C LEU A 242 -8.77 42.05 -46.81
N TYR A 243 -8.92 43.35 -46.65
CA TYR A 243 -9.18 44.02 -45.37
C TYR A 243 -10.67 44.27 -45.18
N ILE A 244 -11.18 44.03 -43.98
CA ILE A 244 -12.60 44.14 -43.64
C ILE A 244 -12.72 45.05 -42.41
N GLU A 245 -13.02 46.33 -42.62
CA GLU A 245 -13.33 47.32 -41.57
C GLU A 245 -14.85 47.54 -41.44
N GLY A 246 -15.59 47.29 -42.52
CA GLY A 246 -17.06 47.21 -42.53
C GLY A 246 -17.55 45.76 -42.39
N THR A 247 -18.66 45.44 -43.05
CA THR A 247 -19.27 44.10 -43.02
C THR A 247 -19.14 43.38 -44.36
N TRP A 248 -18.61 42.16 -44.37
CA TRP A 248 -18.78 41.21 -45.48
C TRP A 248 -19.93 40.25 -45.18
N GLU A 249 -21.04 40.38 -45.90
CA GLU A 249 -22.12 39.39 -45.96
C GLU A 249 -21.87 38.41 -47.12
N ASN A 250 -21.21 37.29 -46.83
CA ASN A 250 -20.90 36.28 -47.82
C ASN A 250 -22.13 35.50 -48.31
N THR A 251 -22.20 35.26 -49.62
CA THR A 251 -23.23 34.46 -50.29
C THR A 251 -22.77 33.05 -50.71
N SER A 252 -21.46 32.79 -50.77
CA SER A 252 -20.88 31.51 -51.19
C SER A 252 -21.02 30.42 -50.12
N THR A 253 -21.28 29.19 -50.55
CA THR A 253 -21.19 28.01 -49.67
C THR A 253 -19.75 27.66 -49.32
N ASN A 254 -18.81 27.82 -50.26
CA ASN A 254 -17.39 27.50 -50.06
C ASN A 254 -16.51 28.68 -50.45
N ILE A 255 -15.50 28.95 -49.64
CA ILE A 255 -14.47 29.96 -49.85
C ILE A 255 -13.11 29.25 -49.77
N ALA A 256 -12.20 29.54 -50.69
CA ALA A 256 -10.85 28.96 -50.72
C ALA A 256 -9.85 30.09 -50.99
N LEU A 257 -8.92 30.34 -50.07
CA LEU A 257 -8.08 31.55 -50.11
C LEU A 257 -6.92 31.51 -51.12
N ASN A 258 -6.49 30.35 -51.63
CA ASN A 258 -5.49 30.23 -52.70
C ASN A 258 -4.20 31.07 -52.47
N GLY A 259 -3.72 31.15 -51.22
CA GLY A 259 -2.56 31.94 -50.78
C GLY A 259 -2.84 33.40 -50.38
N TRP A 260 -4.09 33.86 -50.42
CA TRP A 260 -4.50 35.19 -49.96
C TRP A 260 -4.50 35.31 -48.43
N THR A 261 -4.43 36.56 -47.97
CA THR A 261 -4.57 36.94 -46.56
C THR A 261 -5.84 37.76 -46.35
N VAL A 262 -6.77 37.25 -45.55
CA VAL A 262 -8.00 37.96 -45.15
C VAL A 262 -7.81 38.50 -43.73
N ILE A 263 -8.07 39.80 -43.55
CA ILE A 263 -7.87 40.54 -42.30
C ILE A 263 -9.19 41.19 -41.89
N VAL A 264 -9.81 40.68 -40.83
CA VAL A 264 -10.95 41.33 -40.17
C VAL A 264 -10.39 42.35 -39.18
N GLN A 265 -10.60 43.63 -39.44
CA GLN A 265 -10.09 44.75 -38.63
C GLN A 265 -11.01 45.04 -37.43
N ASP A 266 -10.58 45.96 -36.56
CA ASP A 266 -11.42 46.52 -35.49
C ASP A 266 -12.75 47.07 -36.05
N GLY A 267 -13.86 46.71 -35.43
CA GLY A 267 -15.23 46.99 -35.91
C GLY A 267 -15.67 46.21 -37.15
N GLY A 268 -14.77 45.48 -37.81
CA GLY A 268 -15.03 44.70 -39.00
C GLY A 268 -15.76 43.38 -38.72
N LYS A 269 -16.64 42.97 -39.64
CA LYS A 269 -17.45 41.75 -39.50
C LYS A 269 -17.44 40.87 -40.74
N PHE A 270 -17.20 39.57 -40.58
CA PHE A 270 -17.51 38.53 -41.57
C PHE A 270 -18.74 37.73 -41.14
N ILE A 271 -19.77 37.74 -41.98
CA ILE A 271 -21.06 37.08 -41.75
C ILE A 271 -21.36 36.17 -42.94
N SER A 272 -21.75 34.92 -42.67
CA SER A 272 -22.24 33.99 -43.68
C SER A 272 -23.59 33.43 -43.25
N ASN A 273 -24.54 33.30 -44.17
CA ASN A 273 -25.81 32.59 -43.94
C ASN A 273 -25.83 31.23 -44.67
N LYS A 274 -24.65 30.66 -44.94
CA LYS A 274 -24.45 29.37 -45.58
C LYS A 274 -23.58 28.48 -44.68
N GLN A 275 -24.07 27.28 -44.39
CA GLN A 275 -23.22 26.21 -43.86
C GLN A 275 -22.30 25.71 -44.98
N GLY A 276 -20.99 25.66 -44.73
CA GLY A 276 -19.99 25.23 -45.70
C GLY A 276 -18.56 25.57 -45.26
N GLY A 277 -17.61 25.52 -46.19
CA GLY A 277 -16.17 25.55 -45.90
C GLY A 277 -15.46 26.88 -46.16
N PHE A 278 -14.52 27.24 -45.28
CA PHE A 278 -13.56 28.34 -45.42
C PHE A 278 -12.14 27.75 -45.42
N LEU A 279 -11.63 27.42 -46.62
CA LEU A 279 -10.39 26.69 -46.83
C LEU A 279 -9.20 27.65 -46.97
N LEU A 280 -8.25 27.55 -46.06
CA LEU A 280 -6.96 28.26 -46.11
C LEU A 280 -5.97 27.44 -46.94
N ASN A 281 -6.17 27.37 -48.25
CA ASN A 281 -5.26 26.66 -49.15
C ASN A 281 -4.12 27.56 -49.66
N PRO A 282 -2.93 27.01 -49.94
CA PRO A 282 -1.78 27.75 -50.43
C PRO A 282 -1.85 27.98 -51.94
N ASN A 283 -0.98 28.87 -52.42
CA ASN A 283 -0.45 28.84 -53.78
C ASN A 283 1.00 28.33 -53.76
N ASN A 284 1.76 28.56 -54.84
CA ASN A 284 3.15 28.07 -54.94
C ASN A 284 4.12 28.64 -53.88
N ASN A 285 3.81 29.82 -53.31
CA ASN A 285 4.74 30.60 -52.48
C ASN A 285 4.20 30.95 -51.08
N GLN A 286 2.87 30.95 -50.87
CA GLN A 286 2.24 31.41 -49.64
C GLN A 286 1.00 30.57 -49.28
N GLY A 287 0.82 30.28 -47.99
CA GLY A 287 -0.40 29.67 -47.44
C GLY A 287 -1.52 30.68 -47.26
N GLY A 288 -2.77 30.24 -47.37
CA GLY A 288 -3.93 31.08 -47.06
C GLY A 288 -3.93 31.47 -45.58
N GLN A 289 -4.25 32.74 -45.27
CA GLN A 289 -4.22 33.26 -43.91
C GLN A 289 -5.54 33.93 -43.54
N LEU A 290 -6.05 33.59 -42.36
CA LEU A 290 -7.16 34.28 -41.72
C LEU A 290 -6.63 35.02 -40.48
N ILE A 291 -6.81 36.32 -40.47
CA ILE A 291 -6.37 37.23 -39.41
C ILE A 291 -7.61 37.96 -38.91
N ILE A 292 -7.79 38.00 -37.60
CA ILE A 292 -8.87 38.72 -36.93
C ILE A 292 -8.18 39.62 -35.91
N ALA A 293 -8.18 40.91 -36.15
CA ALA A 293 -7.61 41.92 -35.26
C ALA A 293 -8.46 42.06 -33.98
N ALA A 294 -7.93 42.76 -32.97
CA ALA A 294 -8.72 43.12 -31.80
C ALA A 294 -9.96 43.92 -32.23
N GLY A 295 -11.12 43.59 -31.68
CA GLY A 295 -12.41 44.19 -32.05
C GLY A 295 -13.05 43.67 -33.35
N GLY A 296 -12.34 42.85 -34.14
CA GLY A 296 -12.90 42.20 -35.33
C GLY A 296 -13.71 40.94 -35.02
N GLU A 297 -14.73 40.66 -35.82
CA GLU A 297 -15.62 39.50 -35.65
C GLU A 297 -15.69 38.63 -36.92
N PHE A 298 -15.36 37.35 -36.81
CA PHE A 298 -15.55 36.36 -37.88
C PHE A 298 -16.59 35.32 -37.45
N GLY A 299 -17.70 35.18 -38.17
CA GLY A 299 -18.69 34.13 -37.93
C GLY A 299 -19.38 34.19 -36.56
N HIS A 300 -19.31 35.34 -35.88
CA HIS A 300 -20.05 35.60 -34.64
C HIS A 300 -21.56 35.73 -34.89
N GLU A 301 -21.94 36.30 -36.04
CA GLU A 301 -23.30 36.40 -36.53
C GLU A 301 -23.54 35.45 -37.73
N GLY A 302 -24.78 35.01 -37.91
CA GLY A 302 -25.19 34.14 -39.02
C GLY A 302 -25.01 32.64 -38.72
N SER A 303 -24.63 31.88 -39.76
CA SER A 303 -24.32 30.44 -39.71
C SER A 303 -22.79 30.24 -39.77
N PRO A 304 -22.15 29.78 -38.68
CA PRO A 304 -20.70 29.59 -38.66
C PRO A 304 -20.23 28.57 -39.70
N MET A 305 -19.11 28.86 -40.36
CA MET A 305 -18.48 28.00 -41.37
C MET A 305 -17.41 27.09 -40.76
N VAL A 306 -17.11 25.98 -41.43
CA VAL A 306 -15.98 25.09 -41.07
C VAL A 306 -14.71 25.67 -41.68
N ILE A 307 -13.72 25.98 -40.86
CA ILE A 307 -12.42 26.49 -41.31
C ILE A 307 -11.46 25.31 -41.44
N SER A 308 -10.70 25.23 -42.53
CA SER A 308 -9.73 24.15 -42.75
C SER A 308 -8.39 24.63 -43.28
N GLN A 309 -7.31 23.94 -42.92
CA GLN A 309 -5.95 24.18 -43.40
C GLN A 309 -5.41 22.92 -44.09
N ASN A 310 -4.85 23.06 -45.29
CA ASN A 310 -4.27 21.92 -46.03
C ASN A 310 -2.75 22.05 -46.25
N SER A 311 -2.09 23.00 -45.57
CA SER A 311 -0.67 23.30 -45.73
C SER A 311 -0.07 23.89 -44.46
N ASP A 312 1.19 23.55 -44.18
CA ASP A 312 1.97 24.10 -43.06
C ASP A 312 2.40 25.56 -43.27
N LEU A 313 2.02 26.18 -44.40
CA LEU A 313 2.16 27.62 -44.65
C LEU A 313 0.91 28.41 -44.25
N SER A 314 -0.23 27.75 -44.06
CA SER A 314 -1.53 28.38 -43.78
C SER A 314 -1.68 28.69 -42.29
N LYS A 315 -2.32 29.81 -41.95
CA LYS A 315 -2.37 30.33 -40.57
C LYS A 315 -3.72 30.91 -40.18
N ILE A 316 -4.12 30.70 -38.93
CA ILE A 316 -5.18 31.44 -38.24
C ILE A 316 -4.52 32.28 -37.14
N ILE A 317 -4.81 33.57 -37.10
CA ILE A 317 -4.34 34.50 -36.06
C ILE A 317 -5.56 35.26 -35.55
N ASN A 318 -6.01 34.98 -34.33
CA ASN A 318 -7.20 35.58 -33.74
C ASN A 318 -6.86 36.44 -32.51
N SER A 319 -7.11 37.74 -32.60
CA SER A 319 -7.09 38.70 -31.49
C SER A 319 -8.48 39.28 -31.19
N GLY A 320 -9.48 38.97 -32.02
CA GLY A 320 -10.88 39.38 -31.86
C GLY A 320 -11.77 38.20 -31.49
N THR A 321 -12.91 38.06 -32.18
CA THR A 321 -13.88 36.99 -31.94
C THR A 321 -14.03 36.10 -33.17
N LEU A 322 -13.74 34.81 -33.02
CA LEU A 322 -13.89 33.77 -34.03
C LEU A 322 -15.00 32.78 -33.64
N GLY A 323 -16.15 32.88 -34.31
CA GLY A 323 -17.20 31.87 -34.32
C GLY A 323 -17.02 30.91 -35.50
N THR A 324 -17.01 29.60 -35.24
CA THR A 324 -16.84 28.57 -36.28
C THR A 324 -17.59 27.28 -35.93
N SER A 325 -18.03 26.53 -36.95
CA SER A 325 -18.69 25.22 -36.78
C SER A 325 -17.73 24.03 -36.93
N GLY A 326 -16.46 24.26 -37.23
CA GLY A 326 -15.45 23.22 -37.34
C GLY A 326 -14.05 23.77 -37.59
N LEU A 327 -13.03 23.13 -37.03
CA LEU A 327 -11.62 23.45 -37.23
C LEU A 327 -10.89 22.21 -37.75
N SER A 328 -10.70 22.08 -39.06
CA SER A 328 -10.25 20.83 -39.68
C SER A 328 -8.84 20.90 -40.26
N ASP A 329 -8.05 19.85 -40.00
CA ASP A 329 -6.65 19.69 -40.41
C ASP A 329 -5.73 20.86 -40.00
N ILE A 330 -6.05 21.51 -38.88
CA ILE A 330 -5.34 22.71 -38.40
C ILE A 330 -3.85 22.39 -38.19
N ARG A 331 -3.02 23.31 -38.68
CA ARG A 331 -1.55 23.33 -38.63
C ARG A 331 -1.05 24.49 -37.76
N TYR A 332 -1.50 25.71 -38.01
CA TYR A 332 -1.06 26.90 -37.28
C TYR A 332 -2.24 27.75 -36.85
N LEU A 333 -2.39 27.93 -35.54
CA LEU A 333 -3.42 28.73 -34.92
C LEU A 333 -2.82 29.46 -33.71
N TYR A 334 -2.91 30.79 -33.71
CA TYR A 334 -2.59 31.66 -32.58
C TYR A 334 -3.88 32.35 -32.12
N ASN A 335 -4.23 32.20 -30.84
CA ASN A 335 -5.40 32.83 -30.25
C ASN A 335 -5.05 33.70 -29.05
N TYR A 336 -5.13 35.01 -29.24
CA TYR A 336 -5.08 36.05 -28.21
C TYR A 336 -6.50 36.53 -27.82
N GLY A 337 -7.50 36.22 -28.64
CA GLY A 337 -8.90 36.65 -28.47
C GLY A 337 -9.83 35.52 -28.01
N ASN A 338 -11.04 35.50 -28.55
CA ASN A 338 -12.07 34.50 -28.23
C ASN A 338 -12.33 33.59 -29.42
N ILE A 339 -12.20 32.27 -29.23
CA ILE A 339 -12.65 31.23 -30.17
C ILE A 339 -13.87 30.54 -29.57
N ASN A 340 -14.97 30.52 -30.31
CA ASN A 340 -16.19 29.79 -30.01
C ASN A 340 -16.43 28.78 -31.15
N LEU A 341 -16.06 27.52 -30.91
CA LEU A 341 -16.23 26.41 -31.84
C LEU A 341 -17.46 25.60 -31.42
N SER A 342 -18.52 25.60 -32.24
CA SER A 342 -19.77 24.85 -31.97
C SER A 342 -19.72 23.39 -32.46
N GLY A 343 -18.53 22.87 -32.76
CA GLY A 343 -18.33 21.63 -33.50
C GLY A 343 -16.99 20.99 -33.18
N LYS A 344 -16.34 20.37 -34.17
CA LYS A 344 -15.19 19.49 -33.93
C LYS A 344 -13.89 20.12 -34.41
N MET A 345 -12.82 19.90 -33.65
CA MET A 345 -11.45 20.27 -34.03
C MET A 345 -10.63 19.02 -34.31
N ASN A 346 -9.93 18.98 -35.45
CA ASN A 346 -8.89 18.01 -35.70
C ASN A 346 -7.59 18.71 -36.15
N THR A 347 -6.48 18.24 -35.62
CA THR A 347 -5.14 18.78 -35.82
C THR A 347 -4.25 17.76 -36.53
N TYR A 348 -3.13 18.21 -37.07
CA TYR A 348 -2.15 17.38 -37.79
C TYR A 348 -0.87 17.15 -36.97
N ASN A 349 0.02 16.23 -37.38
CA ASN A 349 1.25 15.95 -36.63
C ASN A 349 2.24 17.15 -36.58
N SER A 350 2.20 18.04 -37.57
CA SER A 350 2.99 19.27 -37.68
C SER A 350 2.40 20.47 -36.92
N SER A 351 1.33 20.28 -36.14
CA SER A 351 0.58 21.39 -35.56
C SER A 351 1.37 22.19 -34.54
N SER A 352 1.10 23.49 -34.54
CA SER A 352 1.51 24.45 -33.52
C SER A 352 0.31 25.34 -33.21
N ILE A 353 -0.36 25.01 -32.11
CA ILE A 353 -1.51 25.73 -31.57
C ILE A 353 -1.04 26.51 -30.34
N VAL A 354 -1.32 27.81 -30.29
CA VAL A 354 -1.03 28.68 -29.14
C VAL A 354 -2.32 29.38 -28.72
N ASN A 355 -2.69 29.25 -27.45
CA ASN A 355 -3.84 29.92 -26.86
C ASN A 355 -3.43 30.74 -25.63
N GLU A 356 -3.47 32.07 -25.77
CA GLU A 356 -3.32 33.05 -24.68
C GLU A 356 -4.69 33.66 -24.29
N GLY A 357 -5.70 33.55 -25.17
CA GLY A 357 -7.06 34.01 -24.93
C GLY A 357 -8.04 32.92 -24.45
N ASN A 358 -9.31 33.04 -24.85
CA ASN A 358 -10.35 32.06 -24.56
C ASN A 358 -10.57 31.13 -25.76
N PHE A 359 -10.52 29.81 -25.53
CA PHE A 359 -10.82 28.79 -26.52
C PHE A 359 -11.94 27.88 -25.99
N ILE A 360 -13.12 27.97 -26.57
CA ILE A 360 -14.29 27.17 -26.19
C ILE A 360 -14.64 26.24 -27.34
N ILE A 361 -14.65 24.93 -27.07
CA ILE A 361 -15.25 23.91 -27.92
C ILE A 361 -16.52 23.44 -27.23
N ASP A 362 -17.67 23.88 -27.73
CA ASP A 362 -18.98 23.45 -27.25
C ASP A 362 -19.78 22.76 -28.35
N ASN A 363 -19.60 21.43 -28.44
CA ASN A 363 -20.29 20.56 -29.38
C ASN A 363 -21.29 19.62 -28.69
N GLY A 364 -21.69 19.95 -27.46
CA GLY A 364 -22.55 19.13 -26.62
C GLY A 364 -21.78 18.26 -25.62
N ALA A 365 -22.28 18.23 -24.38
CA ALA A 365 -21.66 17.51 -23.27
C ALA A 365 -21.40 16.03 -23.62
N GLY A 366 -20.12 15.63 -23.62
CA GLY A 366 -19.69 14.26 -23.88
C GLY A 366 -19.69 13.80 -25.34
N ASP A 367 -19.75 14.69 -26.35
CA ASP A 367 -19.52 14.25 -27.75
C ASP A 367 -18.12 13.63 -27.88
N ASN A 368 -18.06 12.41 -28.42
CA ASN A 368 -16.85 11.58 -28.44
C ASN A 368 -15.69 12.12 -29.30
N ASN A 369 -15.84 13.23 -30.03
CA ASN A 369 -14.85 13.74 -30.98
C ASN A 369 -14.77 15.29 -30.99
N ALA A 370 -14.77 15.93 -29.82
CA ALA A 370 -14.67 17.40 -29.72
C ALA A 370 -13.31 17.93 -30.18
N LEU A 371 -12.21 17.31 -29.71
CA LEU A 371 -10.85 17.61 -30.14
C LEU A 371 -10.10 16.32 -30.46
N SER A 372 -9.46 16.25 -31.62
CA SER A 372 -8.48 15.23 -31.98
C SER A 372 -7.10 15.89 -32.06
N LEU A 373 -6.27 15.68 -31.03
CA LEU A 373 -4.99 16.37 -30.84
C LEU A 373 -3.78 15.57 -31.36
N GLN A 374 -3.01 16.22 -32.22
CA GLN A 374 -1.72 15.83 -32.76
C GLN A 374 -0.80 17.06 -32.79
N GLY A 375 0.51 16.86 -32.76
CA GLY A 375 1.47 17.97 -32.72
C GLY A 375 1.45 18.72 -31.38
N ASN A 376 1.75 20.02 -31.40
CA ASN A 376 1.94 20.84 -30.21
C ASN A 376 0.73 21.75 -29.92
N PHE A 377 0.29 21.77 -28.66
CA PHE A 377 -0.68 22.73 -28.13
C PHE A 377 -0.08 23.43 -26.90
N ARG A 378 0.03 24.75 -26.92
CA ARG A 378 0.41 25.60 -25.78
C ARG A 378 -0.82 26.40 -25.31
N ASN A 379 -1.20 26.26 -24.05
CA ASN A 379 -2.26 27.04 -23.42
C ASN A 379 -1.69 27.88 -22.26
N GLU A 380 -1.85 29.19 -22.35
CA GLU A 380 -1.59 30.15 -21.26
C GLU A 380 -2.88 30.84 -20.81
N GLY A 381 -3.89 30.87 -21.69
CA GLY A 381 -5.22 31.40 -21.39
C GLY A 381 -6.18 30.33 -20.84
N THR A 382 -7.41 30.36 -21.33
CA THR A 382 -8.50 29.47 -20.93
C THR A 382 -8.90 28.56 -22.09
N VAL A 383 -8.88 27.24 -21.87
CA VAL A 383 -9.50 26.23 -22.75
C VAL A 383 -10.66 25.57 -22.02
N ARG A 384 -11.82 25.45 -22.68
CA ARG A 384 -12.95 24.62 -22.25
C ARG A 384 -13.44 23.74 -23.39
N ILE A 385 -13.60 22.44 -23.13
CA ILE A 385 -14.06 21.44 -24.11
C ILE A 385 -15.20 20.63 -23.49
N SER A 386 -16.44 20.82 -23.97
CA SER A 386 -17.61 20.14 -23.39
C SER A 386 -17.71 18.66 -23.78
N GLY A 387 -17.01 18.21 -24.83
CA GLY A 387 -16.92 16.81 -25.23
C GLY A 387 -15.58 16.13 -24.87
N THR A 388 -15.25 15.08 -25.63
CA THR A 388 -14.05 14.28 -25.48
C THR A 388 -12.89 14.86 -26.29
N MET A 389 -11.74 15.06 -25.63
CA MET A 389 -10.44 15.20 -26.27
C MET A 389 -9.81 13.82 -26.48
N ASN A 390 -9.45 13.49 -27.72
CA ASN A 390 -8.72 12.28 -28.10
C ASN A 390 -7.30 12.63 -28.55
N THR A 391 -6.35 11.74 -28.28
CA THR A 391 -4.92 11.93 -28.60
C THR A 391 -4.39 10.80 -29.50
N PRO A 392 -4.75 10.76 -30.81
CA PRO A 392 -4.47 9.62 -31.69
C PRO A 392 -3.00 9.41 -32.10
N SER A 393 -2.09 10.30 -31.73
CA SER A 393 -0.66 10.18 -32.04
C SER A 393 0.16 10.03 -30.78
N ASN A 394 1.20 9.20 -30.80
CA ASN A 394 2.20 9.13 -29.73
C ASN A 394 3.16 10.34 -29.70
N THR A 395 3.06 11.28 -30.65
CA THR A 395 3.94 12.45 -30.76
C THR A 395 3.32 13.77 -30.28
N PHE A 396 2.11 13.78 -29.73
CA PHE A 396 1.50 15.03 -29.27
C PHE A 396 2.20 15.56 -28.00
N THR A 397 2.31 16.88 -27.89
CA THR A 397 2.71 17.56 -26.65
C THR A 397 1.70 18.67 -26.34
N LEU A 398 1.11 18.63 -25.15
CA LEU A 398 0.30 19.71 -24.62
C LEU A 398 1.04 20.36 -23.45
N THR A 399 1.21 21.68 -23.50
CA THR A 399 1.75 22.46 -22.38
C THR A 399 0.68 23.44 -21.90
N ASN A 400 0.30 23.35 -20.62
CA ASN A 400 -0.68 24.23 -19.99
C ASN A 400 -0.02 25.03 -18.85
N THR A 401 0.02 26.35 -18.97
CA THR A 401 0.35 27.31 -17.90
C THR A 401 -0.89 28.11 -17.46
N GLY A 402 -2.04 27.87 -18.09
CA GLY A 402 -3.31 28.54 -17.80
C GLY A 402 -4.36 27.60 -17.21
N PHE A 403 -5.61 27.82 -17.62
CA PHE A 403 -6.76 26.99 -17.24
C PHE A 403 -7.16 26.07 -18.41
N PHE A 404 -7.23 24.77 -18.17
CA PHE A 404 -7.66 23.78 -19.15
C PHE A 404 -8.72 22.85 -18.55
N GLU A 405 -9.93 22.88 -19.12
CA GLU A 405 -11.06 22.04 -18.68
C GLU A 405 -11.59 21.22 -19.84
N VAL A 406 -11.78 19.92 -19.62
CA VAL A 406 -12.33 18.99 -20.61
C VAL A 406 -13.29 18.01 -19.93
N TYR A 407 -14.35 17.60 -20.63
CA TYR A 407 -15.31 16.63 -20.08
C TYR A 407 -14.71 15.21 -20.01
N ASN A 408 -14.18 14.69 -21.12
CA ASN A 408 -13.43 13.43 -21.13
C ASN A 408 -12.06 13.58 -21.80
N LEU A 409 -11.04 12.90 -21.28
CA LEU A 409 -9.74 12.74 -21.94
C LEU A 409 -9.53 11.27 -22.34
N GLY A 410 -9.73 10.98 -23.63
CA GLY A 410 -9.65 9.66 -24.24
C GLY A 410 -8.37 9.43 -25.05
N PHE A 411 -8.08 8.16 -25.33
CA PHE A 411 -6.99 7.74 -26.21
C PHE A 411 -7.49 6.71 -27.24
N SER A 412 -6.92 6.70 -28.45
CA SER A 412 -7.28 5.79 -29.53
C SER A 412 -6.12 4.87 -29.96
N SER A 413 -6.03 3.72 -29.28
CA SER A 413 -5.37 2.46 -29.67
C SER A 413 -3.94 2.46 -30.26
N GLY A 414 -2.97 1.94 -29.50
CA GLY A 414 -1.68 1.46 -30.03
C GLY A 414 -0.58 1.35 -28.97
N THR A 415 -0.07 0.16 -28.65
CA THR A 415 0.88 -0.04 -27.54
C THR A 415 2.28 0.53 -27.81
N GLY A 416 2.79 1.33 -26.87
CA GLY A 416 4.15 1.91 -26.89
C GLY A 416 4.08 3.42 -26.64
N ALA A 417 4.88 3.94 -25.69
CA ALA A 417 4.76 5.26 -25.03
C ALA A 417 4.18 6.40 -25.90
N GLN A 418 3.21 7.12 -25.34
CA GLN A 418 2.24 7.93 -26.09
C GLN A 418 2.12 9.36 -25.55
N GLY A 419 2.75 10.33 -26.22
CA GLY A 419 2.55 11.76 -25.98
C GLY A 419 2.91 12.27 -24.57
N THR A 420 2.74 13.57 -24.35
CA THR A 420 3.04 14.21 -23.07
C THR A 420 2.12 15.39 -22.79
N ILE A 421 1.64 15.49 -21.55
CA ILE A 421 0.97 16.68 -21.02
C ILE A 421 1.87 17.28 -19.93
N ASN A 422 2.28 18.54 -20.13
CA ASN A 422 3.03 19.34 -19.16
C ASN A 422 2.08 20.39 -18.57
N ASN A 423 1.68 20.23 -17.31
CA ASN A 423 0.77 21.13 -16.64
C ASN A 423 1.48 21.92 -15.53
N ASP A 424 1.72 23.20 -15.79
CA ASP A 424 2.16 24.24 -14.85
C ASP A 424 1.00 25.21 -14.52
N GLY A 425 -0.23 24.71 -14.60
CA GLY A 425 -1.47 25.46 -14.38
C GLY A 425 -2.57 24.62 -13.75
N GLN A 426 -3.82 24.93 -14.05
CA GLN A 426 -4.98 24.15 -13.60
C GLN A 426 -5.52 23.29 -14.75
N PHE A 427 -5.53 21.97 -14.57
CA PHE A 427 -6.09 21.01 -15.53
C PHE A 427 -7.22 20.21 -14.87
N ILE A 428 -8.43 20.28 -15.43
CA ILE A 428 -9.64 19.65 -14.89
C ILE A 428 -10.27 18.71 -15.92
N ILE A 429 -10.50 17.46 -15.53
CA ILE A 429 -11.23 16.47 -16.32
C ILE A 429 -12.53 16.12 -15.58
N THR A 430 -13.64 16.72 -16.00
CA THR A 430 -14.87 16.80 -15.20
C THR A 430 -15.68 15.50 -15.16
N ASN A 431 -15.49 14.58 -16.11
CA ASN A 431 -16.15 13.27 -16.10
C ASN A 431 -15.19 12.07 -16.05
N SER A 432 -14.38 11.83 -17.08
CA SER A 432 -13.47 10.66 -17.07
C SER A 432 -12.22 10.78 -17.93
N ALA A 433 -11.18 10.06 -17.54
CA ALA A 433 -9.90 9.99 -18.23
C ALA A 433 -9.44 8.54 -18.40
N SER A 434 -8.81 8.24 -19.54
CA SER A 434 -8.09 6.98 -19.77
C SER A 434 -6.66 7.27 -20.20
N PHE A 435 -5.73 7.24 -19.25
CA PHE A 435 -4.33 7.57 -19.49
C PHE A 435 -3.55 6.36 -20.04
N GLU A 436 -3.04 6.57 -21.23
CA GLU A 436 -1.85 5.93 -21.79
C GLU A 436 -0.95 7.11 -22.19
N LEU A 437 -0.31 7.79 -21.23
CA LEU A 437 0.50 8.99 -21.49
C LEU A 437 1.43 9.34 -20.31
N THR A 438 2.36 10.26 -20.52
CA THR A 438 3.06 10.94 -19.42
C THR A 438 2.34 12.25 -19.08
N PHE A 439 1.91 12.40 -17.83
CA PHE A 439 1.31 13.62 -17.30
C PHE A 439 2.24 14.21 -16.24
N ASN A 440 2.83 15.37 -16.52
CA ASN A 440 3.69 16.10 -15.59
C ASN A 440 2.87 17.22 -14.94
N VAL A 441 2.77 17.22 -13.61
CA VAL A 441 2.13 18.25 -12.79
C VAL A 441 3.23 19.03 -12.09
N ALA A 442 3.53 20.23 -12.59
CA ALA A 442 4.63 21.07 -12.14
C ALA A 442 4.32 21.76 -10.79
N SER A 443 5.34 22.39 -10.21
CA SER A 443 5.27 22.89 -8.83
C SER A 443 4.17 23.93 -8.65
N GLY A 444 3.23 23.68 -7.72
CA GLY A 444 2.05 24.52 -7.51
C GLY A 444 0.87 24.26 -8.47
N ALA A 445 1.00 23.35 -9.44
CA ALA A 445 -0.07 23.02 -10.38
C ALA A 445 -1.08 21.99 -9.82
N LEU A 446 -2.22 21.87 -10.48
CA LEU A 446 -3.30 20.93 -10.13
C LEU A 446 -3.73 20.12 -11.35
N LEU A 447 -3.75 18.80 -11.18
CA LEU A 447 -4.54 17.88 -12.01
C LEU A 447 -5.74 17.39 -11.18
N GLU A 448 -6.95 17.76 -11.59
CA GLU A 448 -8.19 17.25 -11.04
C GLU A 448 -8.89 16.35 -12.07
N VAL A 449 -9.31 15.15 -11.65
CA VAL A 449 -10.02 14.18 -12.47
C VAL A 449 -11.15 13.60 -11.63
N LYS A 450 -12.32 13.38 -12.23
CA LYS A 450 -13.37 12.57 -11.58
C LYS A 450 -13.00 11.09 -11.57
N ASP A 451 -13.14 10.40 -12.71
CA ASP A 451 -12.79 8.99 -12.84
C ASP A 451 -11.55 8.80 -13.73
N LEU A 452 -10.49 8.16 -13.22
CA LEU A 452 -9.20 8.00 -13.90
C LEU A 452 -8.88 6.52 -14.11
N THR A 453 -8.67 6.11 -15.36
CA THR A 453 -8.11 4.78 -15.68
C THR A 453 -6.65 4.90 -16.12
N MET A 454 -5.72 4.23 -15.42
CA MET A 454 -4.31 4.13 -15.82
C MET A 454 -4.01 2.83 -16.56
N ARG A 455 -3.34 2.92 -17.71
CA ARG A 455 -2.97 1.78 -18.56
C ARG A 455 -1.48 1.71 -18.83
N ASN A 456 -0.94 2.59 -19.66
CA ASN A 456 0.51 2.64 -19.90
C ASN A 456 0.99 4.07 -19.70
N SER A 457 1.05 4.49 -18.43
CA SER A 457 0.99 5.90 -18.06
C SER A 457 1.80 6.23 -16.81
N ALA A 458 2.46 7.38 -16.85
CA ALA A 458 3.16 7.96 -15.70
C ALA A 458 2.49 9.29 -15.31
N ILE A 459 2.30 9.51 -14.01
CA ILE A 459 1.92 10.81 -13.45
C ILE A 459 3.05 11.28 -12.54
N ASN A 460 3.72 12.35 -12.93
CA ASN A 460 4.82 12.93 -12.16
C ASN A 460 4.31 14.18 -11.47
N ILE A 461 4.36 14.22 -10.14
CA ILE A 461 3.83 15.27 -9.29
C ILE A 461 5.03 15.97 -8.63
N ALA A 462 5.25 17.24 -8.95
CA ALA A 462 6.33 18.03 -8.39
C ALA A 462 6.04 18.52 -6.95
N ASP A 463 7.04 19.11 -6.30
CA ASP A 463 6.89 19.77 -5.01
C ASP A 463 5.79 20.84 -5.03
N ASN A 464 4.93 20.85 -4.00
CA ASN A 464 3.72 21.67 -3.86
C ASN A 464 2.66 21.48 -4.96
N ALA A 465 2.71 20.39 -5.72
CA ALA A 465 1.69 20.05 -6.72
C ALA A 465 0.67 19.03 -6.18
N MET A 466 -0.52 18.97 -6.81
CA MET A 466 -1.57 18.03 -6.41
C MET A 466 -2.17 17.23 -7.57
N LEU A 467 -2.43 15.95 -7.30
CA LEU A 467 -3.38 15.11 -8.03
C LEU A 467 -4.65 14.98 -7.17
N ASN A 468 -5.82 15.24 -7.75
CA ASN A 468 -7.12 15.06 -7.10
C ASN A 468 -8.02 14.14 -7.94
N VAL A 469 -8.16 12.88 -7.54
CA VAL A 469 -9.09 11.91 -8.14
C VAL A 469 -10.34 11.83 -7.25
N THR A 470 -11.41 12.52 -7.66
CA THR A 470 -12.61 12.71 -6.83
C THR A 470 -13.59 11.54 -6.87
N GLY A 471 -13.49 10.69 -7.89
CA GLY A 471 -14.19 9.40 -8.03
C GLY A 471 -13.23 8.23 -7.86
N GLN A 472 -13.06 7.41 -8.90
CA GLN A 472 -12.23 6.21 -8.85
C GLN A 472 -10.95 6.30 -9.69
N LEU A 473 -9.81 5.97 -9.07
CA LEU A 473 -8.59 5.56 -9.78
C LEU A 473 -8.66 4.06 -10.08
N THR A 474 -8.64 3.70 -11.36
CA THR A 474 -8.67 2.31 -11.84
C THR A 474 -7.34 1.95 -12.49
N ILE A 475 -6.58 1.02 -11.90
CA ILE A 475 -5.38 0.46 -12.51
C ILE A 475 -5.78 -0.71 -13.39
N SER A 476 -5.64 -0.54 -14.71
CA SER A 476 -6.01 -1.57 -15.68
C SER A 476 -4.98 -2.70 -15.73
N LYS A 477 -5.38 -3.88 -16.20
CA LYS A 477 -4.45 -4.97 -16.55
C LYS A 477 -3.68 -4.75 -17.86
N SER A 478 -4.08 -3.79 -18.72
CA SER A 478 -3.42 -3.52 -20.01
C SER A 478 -2.37 -2.42 -19.89
N GLY A 479 -1.24 -2.58 -20.59
CA GLY A 479 -0.05 -1.72 -20.46
C GLY A 479 0.93 -2.24 -19.39
N SER A 480 2.23 -1.98 -19.57
CA SER A 480 3.29 -2.62 -18.76
C SER A 480 3.70 -1.83 -17.52
N SER A 481 3.47 -0.51 -17.50
CA SER A 481 3.84 0.39 -16.40
C SER A 481 2.72 1.39 -16.10
N LYS A 482 2.39 1.55 -14.82
CA LYS A 482 1.45 2.54 -14.26
C LYS A 482 2.10 3.08 -13.01
N ILE A 483 2.48 4.35 -13.03
CA ILE A 483 3.31 4.92 -11.97
C ILE A 483 2.83 6.31 -11.57
N ILE A 484 2.79 6.58 -10.27
CA ILE A 484 2.60 7.92 -9.72
C ILE A 484 3.85 8.25 -8.88
N THR A 485 4.52 9.33 -9.25
CA THR A 485 5.83 9.72 -8.69
C THR A 485 5.72 11.09 -8.04
N GLY A 486 5.99 11.19 -6.73
CA GLY A 486 6.31 12.45 -6.05
C GLY A 486 7.75 12.90 -6.33
N PRO A 487 8.18 14.08 -5.83
CA PRO A 487 9.55 14.55 -6.01
C PRO A 487 10.55 13.78 -5.14
N ASP A 488 11.85 13.91 -5.42
CA ASP A 488 12.91 13.33 -4.56
C ASP A 488 12.96 13.96 -3.16
N ALA A 489 12.47 15.20 -3.05
CA ALA A 489 12.42 16.02 -1.83
C ALA A 489 11.30 17.07 -1.94
N GLY A 490 10.69 17.44 -0.82
CA GLY A 490 9.53 18.34 -0.77
C GLY A 490 8.22 17.61 -0.45
N ASN A 491 7.09 18.22 -0.81
CA ASN A 491 5.75 17.71 -0.52
C ASN A 491 4.92 17.57 -1.82
N ALA A 492 4.50 16.36 -2.18
CA ALA A 492 3.44 16.12 -3.16
C ALA A 492 2.23 15.44 -2.50
N LEU A 493 1.01 15.77 -2.96
CA LEU A 493 -0.24 15.21 -2.44
C LEU A 493 -1.07 14.59 -3.57
N ALA A 494 -1.39 13.30 -3.44
CA ALA A 494 -2.38 12.60 -4.25
C ALA A 494 -3.62 12.32 -3.40
N LYS A 495 -4.70 13.07 -3.63
CA LYS A 495 -6.01 12.82 -3.03
C LYS A 495 -6.78 11.86 -3.92
N ILE A 496 -7.18 10.70 -3.40
CA ILE A 496 -7.86 9.66 -4.19
C ILE A 496 -9.01 9.08 -3.38
N HIS A 497 -10.24 9.25 -3.86
CA HIS A 497 -11.42 8.77 -3.13
C HIS A 497 -11.52 7.23 -3.09
N VAL A 498 -11.30 6.56 -4.24
CA VAL A 498 -11.20 5.08 -4.33
C VAL A 498 -10.06 4.66 -5.27
N VAL A 499 -9.27 3.66 -4.89
CA VAL A 499 -8.37 2.93 -5.80
C VAL A 499 -8.91 1.53 -6.07
N SER A 500 -9.03 1.14 -7.33
CA SER A 500 -9.34 -0.22 -7.77
C SER A 500 -8.22 -0.76 -8.66
N ILE A 501 -7.66 -1.91 -8.31
CA ILE A 501 -6.57 -2.57 -9.05
C ILE A 501 -7.11 -3.85 -9.69
N ALA A 502 -6.89 -4.02 -11.00
CA ALA A 502 -7.26 -5.23 -11.72
C ALA A 502 -6.24 -6.36 -11.51
N ASN A 503 -6.70 -7.62 -11.48
CA ASN A 503 -5.82 -8.78 -11.33
C ASN A 503 -4.70 -8.79 -12.39
N ASN A 504 -3.48 -9.04 -11.92
CA ASN A 504 -2.23 -9.05 -12.68
C ASN A 504 -1.89 -7.69 -13.35
N ALA A 505 -2.36 -6.58 -12.77
CA ALA A 505 -1.82 -5.25 -13.05
C ALA A 505 -0.55 -4.99 -12.21
N ASN A 506 0.36 -4.17 -12.74
CA ASN A 506 1.50 -3.63 -12.00
C ASN A 506 1.19 -2.17 -11.63
N PHE A 507 1.30 -1.75 -10.38
CA PHE A 507 1.13 -0.34 -9.98
C PHE A 507 2.26 0.09 -9.08
N GLU A 508 2.83 1.26 -9.34
CA GLU A 508 3.98 1.78 -8.61
C GLU A 508 3.68 3.18 -8.04
N LEU A 509 3.95 3.34 -6.75
CA LEU A 509 3.96 4.61 -6.04
C LEU A 509 5.38 4.89 -5.56
N GLN A 510 5.95 6.06 -5.85
CA GLN A 510 7.33 6.39 -5.45
C GLN A 510 7.54 7.90 -5.19
N GLY A 511 8.69 8.25 -4.60
CA GLY A 511 9.06 9.63 -4.23
C GLY A 511 8.35 10.13 -2.97
N GLU A 512 8.61 11.39 -2.59
CA GLU A 512 8.00 12.08 -1.44
C GLU A 512 6.53 12.44 -1.70
N LEU A 513 5.70 11.40 -1.77
CA LEU A 513 4.28 11.46 -2.07
C LEU A 513 3.46 11.09 -0.83
N GLU A 514 2.54 11.96 -0.42
CA GLU A 514 1.46 11.57 0.49
C GLU A 514 0.20 11.20 -0.32
N VAL A 515 -0.34 10.02 -0.05
CA VAL A 515 -1.55 9.47 -0.68
C VAL A 515 -2.69 9.50 0.34
N GLU A 516 -3.61 10.44 0.14
CA GLU A 516 -4.83 10.58 0.93
C GLU A 516 -5.91 9.67 0.33
N CYS A 517 -6.09 8.47 0.92
CA CYS A 517 -7.05 7.47 0.46
C CYS A 517 -7.48 6.53 1.60
N SER A 518 -8.78 6.30 1.74
CA SER A 518 -9.38 5.40 2.74
C SER A 518 -10.07 4.17 2.14
N ASN A 519 -10.05 4.02 0.81
CA ASN A 519 -10.64 2.90 0.11
C ASN A 519 -9.71 2.46 -1.04
N TYR A 520 -8.72 1.65 -0.69
CA TYR A 520 -7.69 1.20 -1.60
C TYR A 520 -7.80 -0.31 -1.77
N GLN A 521 -8.29 -0.76 -2.92
CA GLN A 521 -8.38 -2.19 -3.22
C GLN A 521 -6.99 -2.75 -3.53
N VAL A 522 -6.34 -3.31 -2.50
CA VAL A 522 -5.19 -4.21 -2.68
C VAL A 522 -5.73 -5.58 -3.10
N LEU A 523 -5.05 -6.24 -4.04
CA LEU A 523 -5.32 -7.63 -4.40
C LEU A 523 -4.40 -8.55 -3.59
N PRO A 524 -4.85 -9.77 -3.22
CA PRO A 524 -3.99 -10.73 -2.52
C PRO A 524 -2.82 -11.17 -3.40
N ASP A 525 -1.70 -11.52 -2.76
CA ASP A 525 -0.38 -11.68 -3.39
C ASP A 525 -0.26 -12.84 -4.40
N SER A 526 -1.27 -13.70 -4.51
CA SER A 526 -1.32 -14.82 -5.47
C SER A 526 -1.63 -14.36 -6.91
N GLY A 527 -0.66 -13.69 -7.55
CA GLY A 527 -0.88 -12.93 -8.79
C GLY A 527 0.25 -12.84 -9.83
N THR A 528 1.13 -13.84 -9.94
CA THR A 528 1.93 -14.22 -11.15
C THR A 528 2.59 -13.14 -12.07
N SER A 529 2.85 -11.91 -11.62
CA SER A 529 3.68 -10.94 -12.37
C SER A 529 5.03 -10.71 -11.70
N GLU A 530 6.13 -10.79 -12.47
CA GLU A 530 7.52 -10.65 -11.99
C GLU A 530 7.88 -9.24 -11.44
N LYS A 531 6.89 -8.35 -11.26
CA LYS A 531 7.07 -6.98 -10.75
C LYS A 531 6.03 -6.51 -9.72
N GLY A 532 4.88 -7.18 -9.61
CA GLY A 532 3.86 -6.88 -8.60
C GLY A 532 3.31 -5.44 -8.58
N ASN A 533 2.65 -5.10 -7.47
CA ASN A 533 2.36 -3.71 -7.10
C ASN A 533 3.40 -3.27 -6.08
N THR A 534 4.06 -2.14 -6.30
CA THR A 534 5.16 -1.64 -5.47
C THR A 534 4.83 -0.29 -4.85
N THR A 535 5.43 0.00 -3.71
CA THR A 535 5.36 1.32 -3.05
C THR A 535 6.70 1.62 -2.39
N GLY A 536 7.29 2.76 -2.73
CA GLY A 536 8.58 3.21 -2.20
C GLY A 536 8.50 3.64 -0.73
N GLU A 537 9.64 3.58 -0.04
CA GLU A 537 9.79 3.87 1.39
C GLU A 537 9.52 5.35 1.75
N GLU A 538 9.58 6.24 0.76
CA GLU A 538 9.25 7.66 0.88
C GLU A 538 7.73 7.91 0.91
N VAL A 539 6.92 7.00 0.32
CA VAL A 539 5.47 7.17 0.18
C VAL A 539 4.77 7.06 1.53
N ARG A 540 3.87 7.99 1.80
CA ARG A 540 3.04 8.09 3.00
C ARG A 540 1.58 7.86 2.67
N PHE A 541 0.86 7.04 3.43
CA PHE A 541 -0.60 6.92 3.34
C PHE A 541 -1.28 7.57 4.54
N VAL A 542 -2.41 8.23 4.27
CA VAL A 542 -3.26 8.92 5.26
C VAL A 542 -4.73 8.71 4.92
N MET A 543 -5.62 8.77 5.92
CA MET A 543 -7.06 8.68 5.69
C MET A 543 -7.59 9.93 4.98
N VAL A 544 -8.72 9.82 4.28
CA VAL A 544 -9.38 10.95 3.62
C VAL A 544 -9.70 12.05 4.64
N GLY A 545 -9.24 13.27 4.36
CA GLY A 545 -9.31 14.42 5.27
C GLY A 545 -8.21 14.49 6.34
N GLU A 546 -7.31 13.51 6.45
CA GLU A 546 -6.24 13.45 7.47
C GLU A 546 -4.83 13.65 6.92
N SER A 547 -4.69 14.28 5.75
CA SER A 547 -3.38 14.67 5.21
C SER A 547 -2.51 15.37 6.25
N THR A 548 -1.20 15.15 6.17
CA THR A 548 -0.20 15.78 7.03
C THR A 548 0.81 16.62 6.26
N VAL A 549 0.98 16.44 4.95
CA VAL A 549 1.69 17.44 4.13
C VAL A 549 0.84 18.70 4.01
N ILE A 550 1.47 19.87 3.99
CA ILE A 550 0.79 21.14 3.66
C ILE A 550 1.22 21.51 2.25
N ILE A 551 0.26 21.70 1.36
CA ILE A 551 0.49 22.21 0.01
C ILE A 551 0.06 23.69 0.00
N PRO A 552 0.98 24.66 -0.11
CA PRO A 552 0.63 26.08 -0.16
C PRO A 552 -0.31 26.40 -1.32
N PRO A 553 -1.26 27.34 -1.14
CA PRO A 553 -2.12 27.79 -2.21
C PRO A 553 -1.34 28.53 -3.29
N SER A 554 -1.54 28.11 -4.53
CA SER A 554 -1.20 28.81 -5.77
C SER A 554 -2.47 29.34 -6.44
N ASP A 555 -2.30 30.09 -7.53
CA ASP A 555 -3.40 30.53 -8.41
C ASP A 555 -4.17 29.34 -9.05
N TYR A 556 -3.61 28.13 -9.03
CA TYR A 556 -4.15 26.95 -9.71
C TYR A 556 -4.67 25.86 -8.76
N ASN A 557 -4.00 25.63 -7.62
CA ASN A 557 -4.24 24.46 -6.76
C ASN A 557 -5.13 24.74 -5.55
N LYS A 558 -5.37 26.01 -5.18
CA LYS A 558 -6.12 26.46 -3.98
C LYS A 558 -5.56 25.96 -2.62
N GLY A 559 -4.44 25.26 -2.64
CA GLY A 559 -3.76 24.67 -1.50
C GLY A 559 -4.39 23.34 -1.04
N GLY A 560 -3.60 22.58 -0.29
CA GLY A 560 -3.96 21.27 0.24
C GLY A 560 -3.64 21.21 1.73
N ASN A 561 -4.59 20.70 2.52
CA ASN A 561 -4.46 20.56 3.97
C ASN A 561 -4.14 21.88 4.71
N ASN A 562 -4.84 22.96 4.34
CA ASN A 562 -4.66 24.29 4.93
C ASN A 562 -5.21 24.42 6.39
N ASN A 563 -5.61 23.31 7.03
CA ASN A 563 -6.26 23.30 8.34
C ASN A 563 -5.26 22.91 9.43
N THR A 564 -5.01 23.79 10.39
CA THR A 564 -4.37 23.38 11.66
C THR A 564 -5.25 22.38 12.41
N PRO A 565 -4.69 21.29 12.96
CA PRO A 565 -5.44 20.37 13.82
C PRO A 565 -6.14 21.10 14.96
N SER A 566 -7.43 20.83 15.16
CA SER A 566 -8.24 21.45 16.23
C SER A 566 -7.95 20.88 17.62
N THR A 567 -7.36 19.68 17.68
CA THR A 567 -6.97 18.99 18.92
C THR A 567 -5.67 19.57 19.49
N PRO A 568 -5.66 20.08 20.74
CA PRO A 568 -4.42 20.49 21.40
C PRO A 568 -3.44 19.31 21.53
N PRO A 569 -2.13 19.50 21.23
CA PRO A 569 -1.18 18.39 21.22
C PRO A 569 -0.92 17.85 22.63
N THR A 570 -0.97 16.53 22.77
CA THR A 570 -0.68 15.79 24.01
C THR A 570 0.20 14.58 23.73
N SER A 571 0.93 14.12 24.74
CA SER A 571 1.59 12.81 24.68
C SER A 571 0.56 11.69 24.94
N PRO A 572 0.74 10.48 24.38
CA PRO A 572 -0.04 9.31 24.76
C PRO A 572 0.07 9.01 26.26
N VAL A 573 -0.95 8.33 26.79
CA VAL A 573 -1.03 7.93 28.20
C VAL A 573 -0.15 6.72 28.45
N PHE A 574 0.65 6.76 29.52
CA PHE A 574 1.50 5.65 29.95
C PHE A 574 0.83 4.81 31.06
N PRO A 575 1.12 3.49 31.13
CA PRO A 575 1.98 2.72 30.24
C PRO A 575 1.36 2.53 28.85
N ILE A 576 2.22 2.42 27.83
CA ILE A 576 1.77 2.00 26.49
C ILE A 576 1.55 0.49 26.55
N ILE A 577 0.32 0.06 26.27
CA ILE A 577 -0.07 -1.35 26.31
C ILE A 577 -0.35 -1.83 24.90
N TYR A 578 0.17 -3.01 24.53
CA TYR A 578 -0.21 -3.71 23.31
C TYR A 578 -0.15 -5.24 23.48
N GLU A 579 -1.06 -5.91 22.80
CA GLU A 579 -1.02 -7.36 22.57
C GLU A 579 -0.11 -7.64 21.37
N GLY A 580 0.79 -8.60 21.51
CA GLY A 580 1.69 -9.06 20.45
C GLY A 580 1.19 -10.34 19.78
N SER A 581 2.04 -10.96 18.96
CA SER A 581 1.66 -12.17 18.21
C SER A 581 1.41 -13.38 19.11
N THR A 582 0.19 -13.90 19.07
CA THR A 582 -0.19 -15.26 19.47
C THR A 582 0.60 -16.30 18.71
N VAL A 583 1.03 -17.34 19.42
CA VAL A 583 1.72 -18.53 18.90
C VAL A 583 1.08 -19.77 19.51
N THR A 584 0.78 -20.79 18.70
CA THR A 584 0.45 -22.13 19.19
C THR A 584 1.76 -22.92 19.34
N TYR A 585 2.00 -23.45 20.53
CA TYR A 585 3.05 -24.42 20.81
C TYR A 585 2.48 -25.84 20.65
N LEU A 586 3.18 -26.65 19.87
CA LEU A 586 2.93 -28.06 19.60
C LEU A 586 4.13 -28.86 20.09
N PHE A 587 3.92 -29.94 20.83
CA PHE A 587 4.99 -30.79 21.37
C PHE A 587 4.67 -32.27 21.27
N GLU A 588 5.73 -33.07 21.32
CA GLU A 588 5.77 -34.52 21.53
C GLU A 588 6.29 -34.84 22.94
N ASP A 589 5.78 -35.89 23.58
CA ASP A 589 6.23 -36.39 24.88
C ASP A 589 7.32 -37.48 24.78
N GLY A 590 7.71 -37.88 23.56
CA GLY A 590 8.58 -39.02 23.28
C GLY A 590 10.05 -38.87 23.69
N TRP A 591 10.57 -37.64 23.83
CA TRP A 591 12.00 -37.38 24.03
C TRP A 591 12.60 -38.17 25.21
N PRO A 592 13.77 -38.81 25.06
CA PRO A 592 14.73 -38.69 23.94
C PRO A 592 14.52 -39.65 22.74
N TYR A 593 13.38 -40.34 22.66
CA TYR A 593 13.01 -41.18 21.52
C TYR A 593 12.11 -40.43 20.53
N LEU A 594 12.10 -40.82 19.25
CA LEU A 594 11.09 -40.35 18.30
C LEU A 594 9.71 -40.99 18.55
N GLY A 595 8.65 -40.20 18.34
CA GLY A 595 7.25 -40.61 18.43
C GLY A 595 6.62 -40.90 17.07
N ASP A 596 5.30 -40.73 16.97
CA ASP A 596 4.51 -40.78 15.73
C ASP A 596 4.31 -39.40 15.08
N PHE A 597 4.79 -38.32 15.70
CA PHE A 597 4.81 -36.96 15.15
C PHE A 597 3.44 -36.40 14.83
N ASP A 598 2.40 -36.71 15.60
CA ASP A 598 1.12 -35.99 15.52
C ASP A 598 1.20 -34.61 16.19
N MET A 599 2.26 -34.34 16.96
CA MET A 599 2.61 -33.06 17.57
C MET A 599 1.49 -32.49 18.47
N ASN A 600 0.65 -33.34 19.06
CA ASN A 600 -0.48 -32.92 19.89
C ASN A 600 -0.40 -33.33 21.38
N ASP A 601 0.68 -34.00 21.81
CA ASP A 601 0.91 -34.39 23.21
C ASP A 601 0.78 -33.21 24.19
N LEU A 602 1.18 -32.01 23.74
CA LEU A 602 0.72 -30.74 24.28
C LEU A 602 0.37 -29.77 23.14
N VAL A 603 -0.83 -29.19 23.21
CA VAL A 603 -1.22 -28.04 22.38
C VAL A 603 -1.59 -26.86 23.27
N MET A 604 -0.87 -25.75 23.11
CA MET A 604 -1.02 -24.57 23.98
C MET A 604 -0.82 -23.27 23.20
N ASP A 605 -1.82 -22.39 23.20
CA ASP A 605 -1.66 -21.03 22.69
C ASP A 605 -1.05 -20.12 23.76
N LEU A 606 -0.16 -19.21 23.35
CA LEU A 606 0.43 -18.17 24.18
C LEU A 606 0.28 -16.83 23.44
N THR A 607 -0.37 -15.85 24.07
CA THR A 607 -0.44 -14.46 23.58
C THR A 607 0.21 -13.51 24.59
N PRO A 608 1.28 -12.79 24.25
CA PRO A 608 1.90 -11.83 25.15
C PRO A 608 1.26 -10.45 25.05
N THR A 609 1.00 -9.81 26.19
CA THR A 609 0.66 -8.39 26.28
C THR A 609 1.74 -7.65 27.04
N TYR A 610 2.30 -6.61 26.42
CA TYR A 610 3.40 -5.80 26.96
C TYR A 610 2.86 -4.47 27.49
N SER A 611 3.32 -4.07 28.68
CA SER A 611 3.14 -2.71 29.21
C SER A 611 4.50 -2.02 29.26
N THR A 612 4.66 -0.88 28.59
CA THR A 612 5.94 -0.15 28.50
C THR A 612 5.88 1.28 29.04
N ASP A 613 7.03 1.75 29.53
CA ASP A 613 7.21 3.13 30.02
C ASP A 613 7.56 4.13 28.90
N ALA A 614 7.82 5.39 29.27
CA ALA A 614 8.24 6.44 28.34
C ALA A 614 9.64 6.25 27.73
N ASN A 615 10.39 5.23 28.16
CA ASN A 615 11.67 4.81 27.60
C ASN A 615 11.52 3.56 26.69
N ASN A 616 10.28 3.12 26.43
CA ASN A 616 9.93 1.86 25.75
C ASN A 616 10.44 0.60 26.47
N LYS A 617 10.70 0.65 27.78
CA LYS A 617 11.08 -0.51 28.58
C LYS A 617 9.84 -1.21 29.14
N VAL A 618 9.82 -2.53 29.10
CA VAL A 618 8.73 -3.37 29.62
C VAL A 618 8.72 -3.33 31.14
N THR A 619 7.62 -2.88 31.73
CA THR A 619 7.38 -2.84 33.18
C THR A 619 6.56 -4.03 33.67
N GLN A 620 5.70 -4.56 32.78
CA GLN A 620 4.87 -5.73 33.02
C GLN A 620 4.73 -6.52 31.73
N LEU A 621 4.81 -7.85 31.84
CA LEU A 621 4.45 -8.81 30.79
C LEU A 621 3.24 -9.60 31.29
N ARG A 622 2.16 -9.61 30.52
CA ARG A 622 1.05 -10.56 30.68
C ARG A 622 1.19 -11.65 29.63
N LEU A 623 0.97 -12.89 30.02
CA LEU A 623 0.95 -14.06 29.13
C LEU A 623 -0.41 -14.72 29.23
N ASP A 624 -1.21 -14.58 28.19
CA ASP A 624 -2.48 -15.27 28.06
C ASP A 624 -2.24 -16.67 27.50
N ILE A 625 -2.15 -17.64 28.41
CA ILE A 625 -1.97 -19.06 28.09
C ILE A 625 -3.35 -19.70 27.90
N VAL A 626 -3.54 -20.46 26.82
CA VAL A 626 -4.70 -21.31 26.60
C VAL A 626 -4.24 -22.74 26.34
N LEU A 627 -4.45 -23.62 27.32
CA LEU A 627 -4.21 -25.05 27.17
C LEU A 627 -5.36 -25.67 26.38
N ARG A 628 -5.08 -26.19 25.19
CA ARG A 628 -6.09 -26.71 24.26
C ARG A 628 -6.23 -28.21 24.28
N ALA A 629 -5.12 -28.95 24.22
CA ALA A 629 -5.12 -30.40 24.19
C ALA A 629 -3.90 -31.02 24.86
N ILE A 630 -4.06 -32.30 25.21
CA ILE A 630 -3.02 -33.19 25.72
C ILE A 630 -3.25 -34.58 25.11
N GLY A 631 -2.49 -34.94 24.07
CA GLY A 631 -2.44 -36.31 23.52
C GLY A 631 -1.70 -37.30 24.43
N ALA A 632 -0.86 -36.82 25.34
CA ALA A 632 0.00 -37.69 26.12
C ALA A 632 -0.76 -38.66 27.04
N THR A 633 -0.27 -39.90 27.08
CA THR A 633 -0.60 -40.88 28.13
C THR A 633 0.45 -40.90 29.25
N LYS A 634 1.60 -40.25 29.08
CA LYS A 634 2.48 -39.91 30.21
C LYS A 634 1.85 -38.80 31.04
N ARG A 635 2.32 -38.63 32.28
CA ARG A 635 2.01 -37.44 33.07
C ARG A 635 2.87 -36.28 32.58
N LEU A 636 2.27 -35.16 32.17
CA LEU A 636 3.03 -33.99 31.74
C LEU A 636 3.03 -32.87 32.80
N GLY A 637 4.23 -32.41 33.15
CA GLY A 637 4.45 -31.06 33.69
C GLY A 637 4.74 -30.08 32.55
N VAL A 638 4.44 -28.80 32.73
CA VAL A 638 4.71 -27.74 31.75
C VAL A 638 5.28 -26.50 32.45
N GLY A 639 6.39 -26.00 31.92
CA GLY A 639 7.04 -24.76 32.37
C GLY A 639 7.33 -23.81 31.23
N LEU A 640 7.64 -22.57 31.59
CA LEU A 640 8.14 -21.54 30.68
C LEU A 640 9.36 -20.86 31.31
N GLN A 641 10.52 -21.02 30.70
CA GLN A 641 11.71 -20.23 31.04
C GLN A 641 11.75 -18.94 30.20
N LEU A 642 12.05 -17.81 30.85
CA LEU A 642 12.39 -16.57 30.18
C LEU A 642 13.92 -16.50 30.00
N ASP A 643 14.41 -16.95 28.85
CA ASP A 643 15.85 -17.13 28.60
C ASP A 643 16.63 -15.81 28.73
N GLY A 644 17.63 -15.79 29.62
CA GLY A 644 18.43 -14.60 29.92
C GLY A 644 17.84 -13.65 30.98
N VAL A 645 16.60 -13.87 31.43
CA VAL A 645 15.94 -13.06 32.45
C VAL A 645 16.25 -13.61 33.84
N SER A 646 16.95 -12.86 34.69
CA SER A 646 17.23 -13.29 36.06
C SER A 646 15.96 -13.30 36.93
N PRO A 647 15.74 -14.31 37.79
CA PRO A 647 14.64 -14.30 38.77
C PRO A 647 14.64 -13.07 39.69
N ALA A 648 15.80 -12.47 39.94
CA ALA A 648 15.97 -11.35 40.85
C ALA A 648 15.36 -10.02 40.36
N ILE A 649 15.09 -9.87 39.06
CA ILE A 649 14.45 -8.67 38.49
C ILE A 649 12.92 -8.76 38.41
N ILE A 650 12.33 -9.89 38.81
CA ILE A 650 10.88 -10.09 38.85
C ILE A 650 10.37 -9.96 40.29
N THR A 651 9.50 -8.98 40.52
CA THR A 651 8.83 -8.74 41.81
C THR A 651 7.84 -9.85 42.12
N ASN A 652 7.02 -10.22 41.15
CA ASN A 652 5.93 -11.16 41.32
C ASN A 652 5.46 -11.75 39.98
N VAL A 653 5.13 -13.04 39.99
CA VAL A 653 4.34 -13.72 38.97
C VAL A 653 3.05 -14.19 39.63
N SER A 654 1.91 -13.77 39.08
CA SER A 654 0.57 -14.21 39.51
C SER A 654 -0.18 -14.85 38.36
N ARG A 655 -0.96 -15.90 38.66
CA ARG A 655 -1.83 -16.61 37.72
C ARG A 655 -3.30 -16.42 38.10
N SER A 656 -4.18 -16.44 37.11
CA SER A 656 -5.62 -16.16 37.28
C SER A 656 -6.40 -17.23 38.06
N ASN A 657 -5.97 -18.49 37.97
CA ASN A 657 -6.56 -19.66 38.61
C ASN A 657 -5.49 -20.74 38.82
N ASN A 658 -5.73 -21.70 39.72
CA ASN A 658 -4.74 -22.72 40.11
C ASN A 658 -4.88 -24.07 39.36
N ALA A 659 -5.61 -24.14 38.24
CA ALA A 659 -5.83 -25.40 37.53
C ALA A 659 -4.50 -26.08 37.13
N GLY A 660 -4.38 -27.37 37.45
CA GLY A 660 -3.18 -28.19 37.24
C GLY A 660 -1.92 -27.74 37.99
N SER A 661 -2.02 -26.84 38.99
CA SER A 661 -0.89 -26.52 39.87
C SER A 661 -1.17 -26.92 41.31
N ASN A 662 -0.41 -27.92 41.75
CA ASN A 662 -0.55 -28.60 43.03
C ASN A 662 0.81 -28.73 43.77
N GLY A 663 1.90 -28.19 43.20
CA GLY A 663 3.24 -28.18 43.78
C GLY A 663 3.96 -29.53 43.77
N SER A 664 3.49 -30.50 42.98
CA SER A 664 4.09 -31.84 42.92
C SER A 664 5.25 -31.99 41.93
N ILE A 665 5.56 -30.96 41.12
CA ILE A 665 6.78 -30.90 40.28
C ILE A 665 7.60 -29.66 40.63
N PHE A 666 6.97 -28.48 40.67
CA PHE A 666 7.68 -27.21 40.74
C PHE A 666 7.81 -26.70 42.18
N SER A 667 9.05 -26.47 42.64
CA SER A 667 9.28 -25.87 43.96
C SER A 667 9.21 -24.34 43.88
N VAL A 668 8.00 -23.80 44.02
CA VAL A 668 7.72 -22.37 43.80
C VAL A 668 8.20 -21.48 44.98
N ALA A 669 8.71 -20.29 44.65
CA ALA A 669 9.05 -19.20 45.56
C ALA A 669 7.87 -18.25 45.80
N THR A 670 8.01 -17.35 46.77
CA THR A 670 6.94 -16.39 47.14
C THR A 670 6.62 -15.36 46.05
N ASN A 671 7.50 -15.20 45.05
CA ASN A 671 7.28 -14.37 43.87
C ASN A 671 6.74 -15.17 42.66
N GLY A 672 6.31 -16.42 42.84
CA GLY A 672 5.68 -17.24 41.79
C GLY A 672 6.63 -17.93 40.81
N LEU A 673 7.95 -17.74 40.94
CA LEU A 673 8.96 -18.42 40.12
C LEU A 673 9.44 -19.73 40.76
N GLU A 674 9.98 -20.65 39.96
CA GLU A 674 10.67 -21.82 40.50
C GLU A 674 12.00 -21.47 41.20
N LYS A 675 12.24 -22.09 42.36
CA LYS A 675 13.50 -21.96 43.13
C LYS A 675 14.65 -22.73 42.48
N GLY A 676 15.85 -22.14 42.56
CA GLY A 676 17.10 -22.80 42.19
C GLY A 676 17.30 -22.90 40.68
N GLN A 677 16.90 -21.85 39.96
CA GLN A 677 17.07 -21.68 38.51
C GLN A 677 17.87 -20.39 38.26
N THR A 678 18.75 -20.41 37.26
CA THR A 678 19.59 -19.30 36.82
C THR A 678 18.78 -18.24 36.09
N TYR A 679 17.81 -18.68 35.29
CA TYR A 679 16.82 -17.85 34.63
C TYR A 679 15.43 -18.02 35.26
N ALA A 680 14.54 -17.07 34.96
CA ALA A 680 13.19 -17.05 35.50
C ALA A 680 12.33 -18.14 34.86
N VAL A 681 12.11 -19.23 35.59
CA VAL A 681 11.18 -20.32 35.23
C VAL A 681 9.82 -20.08 35.89
N ILE A 682 8.79 -20.02 35.07
CA ILE A 682 7.38 -19.85 35.42
C ILE A 682 6.71 -21.24 35.36
N PRO A 683 6.26 -21.80 36.49
CA PRO A 683 5.45 -23.03 36.51
C PRO A 683 4.07 -22.80 35.88
N LEU A 684 3.80 -23.46 34.74
CA LEU A 684 2.49 -23.39 34.10
C LEU A 684 1.56 -24.47 34.66
N PHE A 685 1.98 -25.75 34.65
CA PHE A 685 1.19 -26.88 35.14
C PHE A 685 2.10 -27.93 35.80
N ASP A 686 1.84 -28.30 37.06
CA ASP A 686 2.45 -29.49 37.71
C ASP A 686 1.84 -30.80 37.17
N ILE A 687 0.59 -30.76 36.69
CA ILE A 687 -0.09 -31.85 35.97
C ILE A 687 -1.02 -31.22 34.92
N ALA A 688 -0.67 -31.34 33.65
CA ALA A 688 -1.44 -30.73 32.55
C ALA A 688 -2.82 -31.40 32.36
N HIS A 689 -2.92 -32.72 32.54
CA HIS A 689 -4.19 -33.46 32.53
C HIS A 689 -5.17 -32.93 33.59
N GLU A 690 -4.69 -32.64 34.81
CA GLU A 690 -5.50 -32.08 35.90
C GLU A 690 -5.99 -30.66 35.56
N ALA A 691 -5.21 -29.89 34.79
CA ALA A 691 -5.63 -28.58 34.30
C ALA A 691 -6.87 -28.67 33.39
N LEU A 692 -6.95 -29.69 32.53
CA LEU A 692 -8.13 -30.01 31.72
C LEU A 692 -9.21 -30.82 32.47
N GLY A 693 -9.08 -30.97 33.79
CA GLY A 693 -10.07 -31.64 34.65
C GLY A 693 -10.00 -33.17 34.66
N GLN A 694 -8.94 -33.77 34.12
CA GLN A 694 -8.74 -35.22 34.10
C GLN A 694 -7.97 -35.70 35.33
N PHE A 695 -8.44 -36.79 35.93
CA PHE A 695 -7.82 -37.41 37.13
C PHE A 695 -6.83 -38.54 36.80
N SER A 696 -6.53 -38.73 35.51
CA SER A 696 -5.63 -39.74 34.97
C SER A 696 -5.02 -39.23 33.66
N SER A 697 -3.86 -39.75 33.27
CA SER A 697 -3.19 -39.41 32.01
C SER A 697 -3.92 -40.02 30.81
N VAL A 698 -5.01 -39.37 30.38
CA VAL A 698 -5.82 -39.78 29.22
C VAL A 698 -5.75 -38.71 28.12
N MET A 699 -5.63 -39.18 26.88
CA MET A 699 -5.75 -38.37 25.66
C MET A 699 -7.02 -37.51 25.73
N THR A 700 -6.82 -36.19 25.62
CA THR A 700 -7.82 -35.16 25.88
C THR A 700 -7.75 -34.10 24.80
N ASN A 701 -8.87 -33.88 24.11
CA ASN A 701 -8.99 -32.99 22.96
C ASN A 701 -8.15 -33.37 21.72
N THR A 702 -7.82 -34.64 21.52
CA THR A 702 -7.03 -35.08 20.35
C THR A 702 -7.76 -36.15 19.52
N ILE A 703 -8.61 -36.95 20.15
CA ILE A 703 -9.40 -38.01 19.51
C ILE A 703 -10.81 -37.49 19.17
N LYS A 704 -11.13 -37.39 17.87
CA LYS A 704 -12.47 -36.96 17.39
C LYS A 704 -13.60 -37.80 17.98
N GLY A 705 -14.59 -37.14 18.61
CA GLY A 705 -15.76 -37.79 19.21
C GLY A 705 -15.49 -38.54 20.52
N SER A 706 -14.32 -38.36 21.12
CA SER A 706 -13.98 -38.95 22.42
C SER A 706 -14.87 -38.43 23.56
N PRO A 707 -15.23 -39.26 24.56
CA PRO A 707 -15.88 -38.78 25.78
C PRO A 707 -14.96 -37.88 26.64
N ASN A 708 -13.65 -37.84 26.35
CA ASN A 708 -12.69 -36.99 27.05
C ASN A 708 -12.60 -35.56 26.49
N SER A 709 -13.37 -35.22 25.46
CA SER A 709 -13.37 -33.87 24.89
C SER A 709 -13.96 -32.83 25.87
N VAL A 710 -13.20 -31.77 26.16
CA VAL A 710 -13.51 -30.70 27.12
C VAL A 710 -13.22 -29.32 26.53
N SER A 711 -13.74 -28.25 27.14
CA SER A 711 -13.37 -26.88 26.74
C SER A 711 -11.92 -26.57 27.12
N SER A 712 -11.20 -25.90 26.22
CA SER A 712 -9.84 -25.38 26.46
C SER A 712 -9.77 -24.48 27.70
N LEU A 713 -8.68 -24.56 28.45
CA LEU A 713 -8.48 -23.81 29.69
C LEU A 713 -7.63 -22.55 29.43
N SER A 714 -8.17 -21.38 29.77
CA SER A 714 -7.37 -20.14 29.83
C SER A 714 -6.79 -19.90 31.23
N VAL A 715 -5.47 -19.65 31.30
CA VAL A 715 -4.75 -19.24 32.52
C VAL A 715 -3.87 -18.02 32.22
N PRO A 716 -4.39 -16.78 32.30
CA PRO A 716 -3.53 -15.61 32.22
C PRO A 716 -2.54 -15.51 33.38
N PHE A 717 -1.27 -15.26 33.04
CA PHE A 717 -0.18 -14.95 33.96
C PHE A 717 0.19 -13.46 33.85
N ILE A 718 0.56 -12.84 34.97
CA ILE A 718 1.05 -11.45 35.04
C ILE A 718 2.41 -11.48 35.74
N ILE A 719 3.44 -11.00 35.03
CA ILE A 719 4.83 -10.89 35.46
C ILE A 719 5.13 -9.40 35.66
N ILE A 720 5.49 -9.01 36.87
CA ILE A 720 5.82 -7.62 37.24
C ILE A 720 7.32 -7.53 37.50
N PHE A 721 8.02 -6.68 36.73
CA PHE A 721 9.45 -6.44 36.91
C PHE A 721 9.69 -5.36 37.98
N ASN A 722 10.73 -5.51 38.81
CA ASN A 722 11.16 -4.45 39.73
C ASN A 722 12.00 -3.37 39.03
N THR A 723 12.58 -3.71 37.89
CA THR A 723 13.39 -2.85 37.04
C THR A 723 12.88 -3.01 35.60
N PRO A 724 12.49 -1.94 34.89
CA PRO A 724 12.03 -2.04 33.51
C PRO A 724 13.11 -2.61 32.59
N ILE A 725 12.74 -3.55 31.71
CA ILE A 725 13.68 -4.28 30.82
C ILE A 725 13.45 -3.97 29.34
N ASP A 726 14.41 -4.31 28.49
CA ASP A 726 14.24 -4.24 27.04
C ASP A 726 13.20 -5.26 26.53
N LYS A 727 12.39 -4.86 25.54
CA LYS A 727 11.47 -5.79 24.84
C LYS A 727 12.22 -7.00 24.24
N ALA A 728 13.47 -6.82 23.83
CA ALA A 728 14.34 -7.90 23.33
C ALA A 728 14.77 -8.93 24.40
N SER A 729 14.59 -8.62 25.69
CA SER A 729 14.79 -9.59 26.79
C SER A 729 13.55 -10.46 27.04
N VAL A 730 12.41 -10.11 26.45
CA VAL A 730 11.12 -10.81 26.53
C VAL A 730 10.45 -10.84 25.14
N GLY A 731 11.23 -11.17 24.11
CA GLY A 731 10.69 -11.53 22.80
C GLY A 731 10.19 -12.97 22.77
N LEU A 732 9.45 -13.31 21.71
CA LEU A 732 8.93 -14.68 21.53
C LEU A 732 10.07 -15.71 21.43
N GLU A 733 11.25 -15.30 20.93
CA GLU A 733 12.47 -16.12 20.91
C GLU A 733 13.13 -16.30 22.28
N LYS A 734 12.58 -15.66 23.33
CA LYS A 734 12.96 -15.85 24.74
C LYS A 734 11.96 -16.68 25.53
N PHE A 735 10.84 -17.08 24.93
CA PHE A 735 9.81 -17.86 25.59
C PHE A 735 10.06 -19.35 25.40
N ASN A 736 10.96 -19.86 26.24
CA ASN A 736 11.39 -21.25 26.25
C ASN A 736 10.35 -22.11 27.00
N VAL A 737 9.26 -22.45 26.31
CA VAL A 737 8.25 -23.42 26.80
C VAL A 737 8.88 -24.82 26.80
N PHE A 738 8.58 -25.60 27.84
CA PHE A 738 9.06 -26.98 27.94
C PHE A 738 8.08 -27.92 28.66
N LEU A 739 8.11 -29.18 28.27
CA LEU A 739 7.45 -30.30 28.95
C LEU A 739 8.37 -30.95 29.98
N ILE A 740 7.78 -31.62 30.97
CA ILE A 740 8.44 -32.57 31.86
C ILE A 740 7.69 -33.90 31.75
N ASN A 741 8.31 -34.92 31.16
CA ASN A 741 7.70 -36.23 30.89
C ASN A 741 8.19 -37.36 31.83
N GLY A 742 9.11 -37.04 32.75
CA GLY A 742 9.73 -37.98 33.69
C GLY A 742 10.72 -37.29 34.64
N GLY A 743 11.24 -38.03 35.63
CA GLY A 743 12.20 -37.50 36.60
C GLY A 743 11.65 -36.35 37.47
N TYR A 744 10.34 -36.36 37.73
CA TYR A 744 9.56 -35.21 38.22
C TYR A 744 10.14 -34.48 39.44
N GLN A 745 10.71 -35.22 40.39
CA GLN A 745 11.27 -34.67 41.65
C GLN A 745 12.73 -34.19 41.54
N ALA A 746 13.53 -34.80 40.66
CA ALA A 746 14.94 -34.51 40.44
C ALA A 746 15.42 -35.22 39.17
N LYS A 747 16.39 -34.62 38.45
CA LYS A 747 16.85 -35.12 37.12
C LYS A 747 15.67 -35.20 36.15
N ARG A 748 15.03 -34.06 35.89
CA ARG A 748 13.85 -34.01 35.03
C ARG A 748 14.20 -34.36 33.59
N HIS A 749 13.34 -35.15 32.98
CA HIS A 749 13.36 -35.30 31.54
C HIS A 749 12.56 -34.11 30.96
N GLU A 750 13.27 -33.04 30.60
CA GLU A 750 12.68 -31.80 30.08
C GLU A 750 12.73 -31.80 28.54
N VAL A 751 11.62 -31.51 27.87
CA VAL A 751 11.50 -31.47 26.39
C VAL A 751 11.28 -30.03 25.94
N HIS A 752 12.16 -29.50 25.10
CA HIS A 752 12.09 -28.12 24.61
C HIS A 752 12.00 -28.09 23.07
N MET A 753 11.72 -26.91 22.50
CA MET A 753 11.84 -26.70 21.06
C MET A 753 13.31 -26.68 20.60
N SER A 754 13.54 -26.90 19.30
CA SER A 754 14.90 -26.93 18.72
C SER A 754 15.75 -25.72 19.12
N GLY A 755 16.99 -25.96 19.55
CA GLY A 755 17.99 -24.92 19.85
C GLY A 755 17.84 -24.21 21.20
N PHE A 756 16.69 -24.32 21.87
CA PHE A 756 16.52 -23.81 23.24
C PHE A 756 17.37 -24.60 24.24
N GLN A 757 17.78 -23.94 25.32
CA GLN A 757 18.56 -24.59 26.38
C GLN A 757 17.64 -25.20 27.45
N ALA A 758 18.09 -26.29 28.05
CA ALA A 758 17.44 -26.88 29.21
C ALA A 758 17.44 -25.93 30.44
N THR A 759 16.58 -26.20 31.42
CA THR A 759 16.70 -25.53 32.74
C THR A 759 17.77 -26.20 33.61
N ASP A 760 18.15 -25.59 34.73
CA ASP A 760 19.18 -26.13 35.65
C ASP A 760 18.77 -27.47 36.30
N LYS A 761 17.54 -27.94 36.09
CA LYS A 761 16.97 -29.15 36.69
C LYS A 761 16.83 -30.33 35.72
N ALA A 762 17.15 -30.15 34.45
CA ALA A 762 17.14 -31.21 33.46
C ALA A 762 18.22 -32.28 33.71
N ASP A 763 17.92 -33.52 33.31
CA ASP A 763 18.89 -34.60 33.30
C ASP A 763 19.75 -34.59 32.04
N HIS A 764 20.84 -33.81 32.09
CA HIS A 764 21.86 -33.79 31.03
C HIS A 764 22.46 -35.18 30.73
N SER A 765 22.29 -36.21 31.57
CA SER A 765 22.73 -37.58 31.22
C SER A 765 21.87 -38.25 30.13
N LYS A 766 20.71 -37.67 29.77
CA LYS A 766 19.91 -38.09 28.61
C LYS A 766 20.35 -37.44 27.29
N PHE A 767 21.27 -36.46 27.31
CA PHE A 767 21.73 -35.79 26.09
C PHE A 767 22.61 -36.74 25.25
N GLY A 768 22.26 -36.91 23.98
CA GLY A 768 22.87 -37.87 23.04
C GLY A 768 22.34 -39.30 23.14
N PHE A 769 21.46 -39.60 24.10
CA PHE A 769 20.84 -40.91 24.29
C PHE A 769 19.73 -41.15 23.26
N ALA A 770 19.45 -42.41 22.93
CA ALA A 770 18.44 -42.79 21.93
C ALA A 770 18.59 -41.99 20.62
N ASP A 771 17.59 -41.20 20.23
CA ASP A 771 17.58 -40.41 19.00
C ASP A 771 18.12 -38.99 19.18
N ASP A 772 18.20 -38.51 20.43
CA ASP A 772 18.66 -37.17 20.79
C ASP A 772 20.11 -36.87 20.34
N ASN A 773 20.32 -35.60 19.97
CA ASN A 773 21.59 -35.04 19.53
C ASN A 773 21.91 -33.72 20.27
N SER A 774 21.37 -33.50 21.47
CA SER A 774 21.51 -32.26 22.25
C SER A 774 22.95 -31.90 22.61
N ASN A 775 23.87 -32.87 22.57
CA ASN A 775 25.32 -32.64 22.70
C ASN A 775 25.93 -31.86 21.51
N VAL A 776 25.24 -31.82 20.36
CA VAL A 776 25.65 -31.07 19.16
C VAL A 776 24.70 -29.91 18.90
N ARG A 777 23.39 -30.16 18.96
CA ARG A 777 22.33 -29.17 18.77
C ARG A 777 21.15 -29.49 19.70
N PRO A 778 20.86 -28.64 20.71
CA PRO A 778 19.82 -28.87 21.70
C PRO A 778 18.46 -29.25 21.08
N TYR A 779 17.83 -30.27 21.65
CA TYR A 779 16.48 -30.72 21.32
C TYR A 779 16.25 -30.93 19.82
N THR A 780 17.25 -31.56 19.19
CA THR A 780 17.11 -32.15 17.86
C THR A 780 17.55 -33.60 17.86
N SER A 781 16.94 -34.41 17.01
CA SER A 781 17.41 -35.78 16.80
C SER A 781 18.68 -35.80 15.93
N LYS A 782 19.32 -36.97 15.85
CA LYS A 782 20.45 -37.24 14.94
C LYS A 782 20.08 -37.02 13.46
N GLY A 783 18.79 -37.04 13.11
CA GLY A 783 18.24 -36.70 11.79
C GLY A 783 17.74 -35.26 11.65
N ASN A 784 18.02 -34.37 12.60
CA ASN A 784 17.49 -33.00 12.70
C ASN A 784 15.94 -32.93 12.81
N MET A 785 15.31 -33.93 13.42
CA MET A 785 13.88 -33.88 13.78
C MET A 785 13.68 -33.16 15.12
N ILE A 786 12.46 -32.71 15.38
CA ILE A 786 12.07 -31.90 16.55
C ILE A 786 11.03 -32.62 17.42
N TRP A 787 10.96 -32.23 18.69
CA TRP A 787 9.88 -32.61 19.63
C TRP A 787 9.01 -31.43 20.06
N GLY A 788 9.26 -30.24 19.50
CA GLY A 788 8.57 -29.01 19.86
C GLY A 788 8.64 -28.01 18.72
N LEU A 789 7.49 -27.44 18.37
CA LEU A 789 7.29 -26.48 17.29
C LEU A 789 6.40 -25.34 17.77
N ALA A 790 6.75 -24.11 17.38
CA ALA A 790 5.90 -22.93 17.51
C ALA A 790 5.32 -22.60 16.14
N ILE A 791 4.02 -22.36 16.04
CA ILE A 791 3.34 -21.96 14.79
C ILE A 791 2.51 -20.67 14.94
N PRO A 792 2.38 -19.85 13.89
CA PRO A 792 1.71 -18.54 13.95
C PRO A 792 0.21 -18.58 14.25
N GLY A 793 -0.25 -17.75 15.19
CA GLY A 793 -1.67 -17.59 15.51
C GLY A 793 -2.20 -18.67 16.47
N SER A 794 -3.53 -18.80 16.53
CA SER A 794 -4.21 -19.95 17.16
C SER A 794 -4.50 -20.95 16.05
N ALA A 795 -3.50 -21.75 15.71
CA ALA A 795 -3.54 -22.64 14.56
C ALA A 795 -4.32 -23.93 14.89
N LYS A 796 -4.78 -24.65 13.87
CA LYS A 796 -5.34 -26.00 14.08
C LYS A 796 -4.19 -26.97 14.42
N TYR A 797 -4.51 -28.15 14.95
CA TYR A 797 -3.51 -29.17 15.30
C TYR A 797 -3.96 -30.54 14.80
N PRO A 798 -3.03 -31.48 14.57
CA PRO A 798 -3.38 -32.81 14.08
C PRO A 798 -4.23 -33.59 15.08
N ALA A 799 -5.12 -34.44 14.59
CA ALA A 799 -5.81 -35.41 15.42
C ALA A 799 -4.86 -36.52 15.88
N GLU A 800 -5.22 -37.19 16.98
CA GLU A 800 -4.44 -38.29 17.56
C GLU A 800 -4.00 -39.33 16.51
N TRP A 801 -2.74 -39.77 16.59
CA TRP A 801 -2.09 -40.73 15.68
C TRP A 801 -1.95 -40.25 14.22
N THR A 802 -2.27 -39.00 13.92
CA THR A 802 -2.23 -38.43 12.58
C THR A 802 -1.03 -37.51 12.45
N SER A 803 0.04 -37.99 11.80
CA SER A 803 1.29 -37.23 11.70
C SER A 803 1.07 -35.83 11.12
N ILE A 804 1.78 -34.83 11.64
CA ILE A 804 1.67 -33.42 11.25
C ILE A 804 1.86 -33.20 9.74
N LYS A 805 2.62 -34.04 9.05
CA LYS A 805 2.77 -33.98 7.57
C LYS A 805 1.49 -34.37 6.81
N ASP A 806 0.67 -35.25 7.38
CA ASP A 806 -0.58 -35.74 6.78
C ASP A 806 -1.74 -34.78 7.10
N ALA A 807 -1.67 -34.12 8.27
CA ALA A 807 -2.51 -32.99 8.64
C ALA A 807 -2.16 -31.69 7.89
N TYR A 808 -0.90 -31.49 7.54
CA TYR A 808 -0.39 -30.34 6.79
C TYR A 808 0.48 -30.77 5.60
N PRO A 809 -0.11 -31.05 4.42
CA PRO A 809 0.60 -31.62 3.27
C PRO A 809 1.79 -30.80 2.76
N GLU A 810 1.83 -29.49 3.01
CA GLU A 810 2.93 -28.61 2.60
C GLU A 810 4.13 -28.63 3.58
N PHE A 811 3.97 -29.16 4.79
CA PHE A 811 4.98 -29.12 5.85
C PHE A 811 6.32 -29.76 5.46
N GLU A 812 6.29 -30.91 4.77
CA GLU A 812 7.50 -31.59 4.29
C GLU A 812 8.27 -30.71 3.29
N SER A 813 7.57 -30.06 2.37
CA SER A 813 8.19 -29.18 1.37
C SER A 813 8.78 -27.91 1.97
N TRP A 814 8.15 -27.36 3.02
CA TRP A 814 8.71 -26.28 3.82
C TRP A 814 9.99 -26.73 4.53
N ALA A 815 9.96 -27.85 5.26
CA ALA A 815 11.11 -28.34 6.01
C ALA A 815 12.31 -28.73 5.10
N THR A 816 12.05 -29.44 4.01
CA THR A 816 13.09 -29.88 3.06
C THR A 816 13.70 -28.71 2.26
N SER A 817 12.93 -27.64 2.02
CA SER A 817 13.43 -26.40 1.40
C SER A 817 14.24 -25.50 2.36
N SER A 818 14.47 -25.93 3.62
CA SER A 818 15.01 -25.10 4.71
C SER A 818 14.18 -23.83 5.00
N GLY A 819 12.85 -23.92 4.84
CA GLY A 819 11.96 -22.77 5.02
C GLY A 819 12.14 -21.68 3.96
N THR A 820 12.35 -22.06 2.69
CA THR A 820 12.41 -21.10 1.57
C THR A 820 11.18 -21.15 0.65
N THR A 821 10.38 -22.20 0.75
CA THR A 821 9.07 -22.33 0.07
C THR A 821 7.97 -22.69 1.07
N ASN A 822 6.71 -22.40 0.71
CA ASN A 822 5.51 -22.79 1.48
C ASN A 822 5.56 -22.30 2.94
N LEU A 823 5.96 -21.04 3.11
CA LEU A 823 6.11 -20.36 4.41
C LEU A 823 4.79 -20.27 5.22
N GLU A 824 3.66 -20.47 4.56
CA GLU A 824 2.32 -20.42 5.14
C GLU A 824 1.65 -21.81 5.27
N TRP A 825 2.42 -22.91 5.20
CA TRP A 825 1.92 -24.30 5.23
C TRP A 825 0.85 -24.56 6.32
N TYR A 826 0.98 -23.91 7.48
CA TYR A 826 0.08 -24.03 8.64
C TYR A 826 -1.32 -23.41 8.41
N LYS A 827 -1.53 -22.68 7.30
CA LYS A 827 -2.85 -22.19 6.84
C LYS A 827 -3.60 -23.23 6.00
N TYR A 828 -2.93 -24.30 5.55
CA TYR A 828 -3.44 -25.27 4.57
C TYR A 828 -3.56 -26.67 5.18
N SER A 829 -4.43 -26.81 6.18
CA SER A 829 -4.74 -28.09 6.83
C SER A 829 -5.61 -29.01 5.97
N ASN A 830 -5.39 -30.31 6.12
CA ASN A 830 -6.33 -31.36 5.74
C ASN A 830 -7.39 -31.50 6.84
N GLU A 831 -8.62 -31.03 6.58
CA GLU A 831 -9.72 -30.95 7.57
C GLU A 831 -10.12 -32.31 8.19
N ASP A 832 -9.91 -33.42 7.46
CA ASP A 832 -10.18 -34.76 8.01
C ASP A 832 -9.12 -35.20 9.04
N ALA A 833 -7.90 -34.65 8.97
CA ALA A 833 -6.72 -35.05 9.72
C ALA A 833 -6.37 -34.17 10.95
N ILE A 834 -7.08 -33.04 11.13
CA ILE A 834 -6.93 -32.11 12.27
C ILE A 834 -7.99 -32.34 13.36
N TYR A 835 -7.75 -31.85 14.58
CA TYR A 835 -8.76 -31.65 15.62
C TYR A 835 -9.16 -30.16 15.71
N GLU A 836 -10.41 -29.87 16.12
CA GLU A 836 -10.95 -28.50 16.28
C GLU A 836 -10.82 -27.96 17.72
#